data_AF-A0A1Q8W2P5-F1
#
_entry.id   AF-A0A1Q8W2P5-F1
#
_cell.length_a   1.000
_cell.length_b   1.000
_cell.length_c   1.000
_cell.angle_alpha   90.00
_cell.angle_beta   90.00
_cell.angle_gamma   90.00
#
_symmetry.space_group_name_H-M   'P 1'
#
loop_
_entity.id
_entity.type
_entity.pdbx_description
1 polymer ?
#
loop_
_entity_poly.entity_id
_entity_poly.type
_entity_poly.pdbx_seq_one_letter_code
_entity_poly.pdbx_strand_id
1 'polypeptide(L)'
;MNVPRALGRIAPRGGHRLGGHASGLSARARVCRSAGLITLTSLLLSSLVPAAGAAPDAGDSSGQGEAPAPVQILDLTTASGQATEVGQSGLDDVQASAGEEAGSADAASVSAAPVLGASAAVPALTQTTGAAGAPVPSILPAATDPQADATLLTDPLEVDRFFVAGFTWAGGADLPEGVRIYLRVRENGTWSPWYLNEAADAGRDDRATSATGEFVTGGADAIQASVVGSSLPAGLKLALVPSRPQGEEVLDADDLKTTEAAPTPVIEETAASQPQGAQVEPAATVPSASPAWGTQPAAVPAAVSVTAPAVAPAATTANGLPVAVTTRAEWGANASYMSWDPEYAKAGHVVVHHTAGTNSYSAGQSASIVRGIYYYHAVTLDWGDIGYNFLVDKFGTVFEGRSGSVAAPAGTMSIGAHARGVNTGTMGISMMGDYSTVSPSDAQLSSVGKMAGWFLKRAGISDVTGWASLHVWTTERYQAGSTISMPRILGHRDVGYTTCPGNVGYSKLGAIRAIAKAQGSTPQGSSSAPSTVSQDHPGAAALRSALGANGWIGPATSGVQASTKGGVFQRFERGVGYWSPATGAQFVGEPVLSAWGAYGYQTGSMGYPRSGGVVGVGGSRHQIFEGGIAYWRPGGRVSFIHGSILSAWAASGWERSWLGLPTSNETASTKGGVFQRFERGVGYWSPATGAQFVGEPVLSAWGAYGYQTGSMGYPRSGGVVGVGGSRHQIFEGGIAYWRPGGRVSFIHGSILNAWAASGWEHSKVGLPTGRAVRQADGTMTQTFERGGISVAPNGKVAIR
;
A
#
# COMPACT_ATOMS: atom_id res chain seq x y z
N MET A 1 -51.03 -15.77 16.68
CA MET A 1 -52.49 -15.80 16.43
C MET A 1 -53.05 -14.43 16.80
N ASN A 2 -53.77 -13.82 15.86
CA ASN A 2 -54.70 -12.69 15.97
C ASN A 2 -54.23 -11.32 16.52
N VAL A 3 -54.22 -10.38 15.57
CA VAL A 3 -54.44 -8.92 15.68
C VAL A 3 -55.72 -8.60 16.46
N PRO A 4 -55.93 -7.35 16.93
CA PRO A 4 -56.74 -6.42 16.12
C PRO A 4 -56.21 -4.95 16.22
N ARG A 5 -56.10 -4.10 15.17
CA ARG A 5 -57.15 -3.37 14.40
C ARG A 5 -58.29 -2.85 15.32
N ALA A 6 -58.77 -1.61 15.31
CA ALA A 6 -58.62 -0.45 14.44
C ALA A 6 -59.37 0.74 15.10
N LEU A 7 -59.32 1.91 14.42
CA LEU A 7 -60.26 3.05 14.48
C LEU A 7 -60.15 3.95 15.73
N GLY A 8 -60.28 5.28 15.65
CA GLY A 8 -60.72 6.13 14.57
C GLY A 8 -60.64 7.62 14.95
N ARG A 9 -60.70 8.42 13.89
CA ARG A 9 -60.80 9.89 13.79
C ARG A 9 -61.64 10.58 14.88
N ILE A 10 -61.27 11.82 15.22
CA ILE A 10 -62.15 13.01 15.26
C ILE A 10 -61.29 14.25 14.92
N ALA A 11 -61.87 15.13 14.11
CA ALA A 11 -61.28 16.33 13.53
C ALA A 11 -61.80 17.61 14.26
N PRO A 12 -61.59 18.85 13.78
CA PRO A 12 -60.96 19.93 14.56
C PRO A 12 -61.89 21.15 14.78
N ARG A 13 -61.45 22.16 15.56
CA ARG A 13 -62.06 23.52 15.54
C ARG A 13 -61.07 24.64 15.86
N GLY A 14 -61.10 25.67 14.99
CA GLY A 14 -60.76 27.08 15.23
C GLY A 14 -59.27 27.42 15.19
N GLY A 15 -58.76 28.43 14.47
CA GLY A 15 -59.38 29.54 13.75
C GLY A 15 -58.51 30.80 13.91
N HIS A 16 -58.44 31.61 12.84
CA HIS A 16 -57.78 32.93 12.65
C HIS A 16 -56.33 32.91 12.14
N ARG A 17 -56.07 33.11 10.83
CA ARG A 17 -56.20 34.30 9.93
C ARG A 17 -55.15 35.39 10.17
N LEU A 18 -54.30 35.59 9.16
CA LEU A 18 -53.93 36.83 8.43
C LEU A 18 -52.66 36.46 7.61
N GLY A 19 -52.50 36.70 6.31
CA GLY A 19 -53.32 37.29 5.26
C GLY A 19 -52.39 37.67 4.10
N GLY A 20 -52.75 37.25 2.88
CA GLY A 20 -52.37 37.80 1.57
C GLY A 20 -50.87 37.81 1.15
N HIS A 21 -50.51 37.69 -0.12
CA HIS A 21 -51.29 37.52 -1.34
C HIS A 21 -50.37 37.17 -2.52
N ALA A 22 -50.93 36.35 -3.44
CA ALA A 22 -50.77 36.34 -4.91
C ALA A 22 -49.35 36.12 -5.50
N SER A 23 -49.11 35.25 -6.47
CA SER A 23 -49.89 34.78 -7.63
C SER A 23 -49.14 33.55 -8.19
N GLY A 24 -49.72 32.45 -8.67
CA GLY A 24 -50.71 32.26 -9.75
C GLY A 24 -50.05 31.35 -10.81
N LEU A 25 -50.32 30.03 -10.80
CA LEU A 25 -51.18 29.29 -11.75
C LEU A 25 -50.60 29.24 -13.18
N SER A 26 -50.36 28.08 -13.80
CA SER A 26 -51.34 27.09 -14.30
C SER A 26 -50.54 25.85 -14.79
N ALA A 27 -50.75 24.60 -14.36
CA ALA A 27 -51.85 23.64 -14.60
C ALA A 27 -51.96 23.04 -16.02
N ARG A 28 -51.76 21.70 -16.06
CA ARG A 28 -52.29 20.67 -16.99
C ARG A 28 -51.73 20.63 -18.42
N ALA A 29 -51.72 19.51 -19.16
CA ALA A 29 -51.69 18.06 -18.91
C ALA A 29 -51.72 17.40 -20.32
N ARG A 30 -51.06 16.24 -20.44
CA ARG A 30 -51.38 15.11 -21.35
C ARG A 30 -50.98 15.16 -22.85
N VAL A 31 -50.17 14.12 -23.18
CA VAL A 31 -50.37 13.09 -24.23
C VAL A 31 -49.52 13.16 -25.52
N CYS A 32 -49.01 11.96 -25.85
CA CYS A 32 -48.63 11.36 -27.14
C CYS A 32 -47.14 11.15 -27.48
N ARG A 33 -46.90 9.88 -27.86
CA ARG A 33 -45.67 9.27 -28.38
C ARG A 33 -45.42 9.68 -29.84
N SER A 34 -44.17 9.45 -30.27
CA SER A 34 -43.73 8.81 -31.53
C SER A 34 -42.89 9.68 -32.48
N ALA A 35 -41.75 9.11 -32.89
CA ALA A 35 -40.91 9.42 -34.07
C ALA A 35 -40.27 10.82 -34.11
N GLY A 36 -39.07 11.05 -34.64
CA GLY A 36 -38.09 10.24 -35.37
C GLY A 36 -37.00 11.21 -35.86
N LEU A 37 -35.76 10.77 -35.74
CA LEU A 37 -34.56 11.08 -36.55
C LEU A 37 -34.59 12.30 -37.52
N ILE A 38 -33.55 13.18 -37.45
CA ILE A 38 -32.58 13.51 -38.54
C ILE A 38 -31.88 14.90 -38.36
N THR A 39 -30.54 14.85 -38.47
CA THR A 39 -29.51 15.86 -38.82
C THR A 39 -29.31 17.14 -37.97
N LEU A 40 -28.05 17.36 -37.54
CA LEU A 40 -27.17 18.35 -38.20
C LEU A 40 -25.72 18.27 -37.68
N THR A 41 -24.81 18.11 -38.63
CA THR A 41 -23.36 18.30 -38.58
C THR A 41 -22.97 19.79 -38.53
N SER A 42 -21.72 20.04 -38.11
CA SER A 42 -20.84 21.22 -38.36
C SER A 42 -20.68 22.22 -37.20
N LEU A 43 -19.53 22.25 -36.51
CA LEU A 43 -18.37 23.10 -36.84
C LEU A 43 -17.22 22.87 -35.82
N LEU A 44 -16.01 22.68 -36.35
CA LEU A 44 -14.70 22.68 -35.67
C LEU A 44 -13.88 23.87 -36.23
N LEU A 45 -12.75 24.18 -35.55
CA LEU A 45 -11.74 25.25 -35.76
C LEU A 45 -12.08 26.59 -35.09
N SER A 46 -11.21 27.25 -34.31
CA SER A 46 -9.73 27.38 -34.32
C SER A 46 -9.25 27.63 -32.87
N SER A 47 -8.03 27.28 -32.43
CA SER A 47 -6.77 27.91 -32.83
C SER A 47 -5.53 27.10 -32.42
N LEU A 48 -4.55 27.00 -33.34
CA LEU A 48 -3.18 26.50 -33.12
C LEU A 48 -2.15 27.66 -33.27
N VAL A 49 -0.93 27.39 -32.76
CA VAL A 49 0.43 27.85 -33.19
C VAL A 49 1.11 28.95 -32.31
N PRO A 50 2.45 28.95 -32.05
CA PRO A 50 3.53 27.96 -32.37
C PRO A 50 4.40 27.49 -31.17
N ALA A 51 5.19 26.44 -31.45
CA ALA A 51 6.36 26.00 -30.69
C ALA A 51 7.63 26.81 -30.99
N ALA A 52 8.53 26.94 -30.00
CA ALA A 52 9.94 27.27 -30.16
C ALA A 52 10.74 26.46 -29.13
N GLY A 53 11.85 25.84 -29.56
CA GLY A 53 12.63 24.88 -28.76
C GLY A 53 13.84 25.47 -28.02
N ALA A 54 14.26 24.75 -26.97
CA ALA A 54 15.63 24.61 -26.45
C ALA A 54 15.66 23.51 -25.36
N ALA A 55 16.72 22.67 -25.37
CA ALA A 55 17.00 21.53 -24.47
C ALA A 55 17.70 21.94 -23.15
N PRO A 56 18.23 21.04 -22.28
CA PRO A 56 17.81 19.70 -21.83
C PRO A 56 17.51 19.63 -20.30
N ASP A 57 16.94 18.50 -19.90
CA ASP A 57 16.79 17.88 -18.56
C ASP A 57 17.07 18.68 -17.28
N ALA A 58 16.00 18.92 -16.52
CA ALA A 58 16.06 19.17 -15.08
C ALA A 58 14.84 18.55 -14.37
N GLY A 59 15.10 17.46 -13.64
CA GLY A 59 14.37 17.09 -12.42
C GLY A 59 12.94 16.61 -12.57
N ASP A 60 12.78 15.36 -13.01
CA ASP A 60 11.50 14.67 -13.02
C ASP A 60 10.91 14.56 -11.60
N SER A 61 9.69 15.08 -11.45
CA SER A 61 8.97 15.19 -10.18
C SER A 61 7.71 14.31 -10.21
N SER A 62 7.59 13.45 -9.21
CA SER A 62 6.45 12.57 -8.88
C SER A 62 6.18 11.37 -9.82
N GLY A 63 6.52 10.16 -9.35
CA GLY A 63 6.25 8.86 -10.01
C GLY A 63 4.76 8.45 -10.10
N GLN A 64 3.86 9.42 -10.25
CA GLN A 64 2.45 9.22 -10.57
C GLN A 64 2.22 9.02 -12.08
N GLY A 65 3.22 9.31 -12.92
CA GLY A 65 3.18 9.15 -14.39
C GLY A 65 4.03 8.02 -14.98
N GLU A 66 4.80 7.30 -14.16
CA GLU A 66 5.70 6.24 -14.64
C GLU A 66 4.89 4.97 -15.00
N ALA A 67 5.15 4.40 -16.18
CA ALA A 67 4.48 3.19 -16.63
C ALA A 67 4.90 1.98 -15.75
N PRO A 68 4.06 0.94 -15.63
CA PRO A 68 4.51 -0.32 -15.05
C PRO A 68 5.72 -0.88 -15.81
N ALA A 69 6.68 -1.43 -15.07
CA ALA A 69 7.92 -2.01 -15.60
C ALA A 69 8.16 -3.41 -15.01
N PRO A 70 8.80 -4.33 -15.75
CA PRO A 70 9.10 -5.66 -15.25
C PRO A 70 10.11 -5.59 -14.08
N VAL A 71 10.01 -6.57 -13.18
CA VAL A 71 11.08 -6.83 -12.20
C VAL A 71 12.23 -7.52 -12.94
N GLN A 72 13.42 -6.94 -12.87
CA GLN A 72 14.62 -7.54 -13.49
C GLN A 72 15.18 -8.61 -12.55
N ILE A 73 15.40 -9.81 -13.08
CA ILE A 73 15.96 -10.96 -12.36
C ILE A 73 17.31 -11.30 -12.97
N LEU A 74 18.34 -11.35 -12.13
CA LEU A 74 19.67 -11.85 -12.51
C LEU A 74 19.87 -13.20 -11.85
N ASP A 75 20.01 -14.25 -12.68
CA ASP A 75 20.39 -15.57 -12.21
C ASP A 75 21.90 -15.58 -11.97
N LEU A 76 22.33 -15.63 -10.70
CA LEU A 76 23.74 -15.55 -10.30
C LEU A 76 24.38 -16.94 -10.18
N THR A 77 23.56 -17.95 -9.88
CA THR A 77 24.00 -19.35 -9.89
C THR A 77 22.93 -20.26 -10.50
N THR A 78 23.39 -21.36 -11.09
CA THR A 78 22.56 -22.45 -11.60
C THR A 78 21.88 -23.23 -10.46
N ALA A 79 20.90 -24.07 -10.82
CA ALA A 79 20.23 -24.97 -9.87
C ALA A 79 21.18 -25.94 -9.13
N SER A 80 22.40 -26.14 -9.62
CA SER A 80 23.45 -26.94 -8.98
C SER A 80 24.47 -26.11 -8.17
N GLY A 81 24.26 -24.79 -8.02
CA GLY A 81 25.16 -23.91 -7.27
C GLY A 81 26.47 -23.56 -7.99
N GLN A 82 26.50 -23.68 -9.32
CA GLN A 82 27.61 -23.14 -10.13
C GLN A 82 27.31 -21.70 -10.52
N ALA A 83 28.29 -20.80 -10.46
CA ALA A 83 28.13 -19.42 -10.92
C ALA A 83 27.72 -19.37 -12.40
N THR A 84 26.83 -18.45 -12.74
CA THR A 84 26.49 -18.13 -14.13
C THR A 84 27.53 -17.18 -14.72
N GLU A 85 27.46 -16.92 -16.03
CA GLU A 85 28.29 -15.91 -16.68
C GLU A 85 28.16 -14.53 -16.01
N VAL A 86 26.92 -14.10 -15.72
CA VAL A 86 26.63 -12.87 -14.97
C VAL A 86 27.22 -12.92 -13.56
N GLY A 87 27.12 -14.05 -12.87
CA GLY A 87 27.62 -14.20 -11.49
C GLY A 87 29.15 -14.14 -11.37
N GLN A 88 29.88 -14.47 -12.43
CA GLN A 88 31.35 -14.47 -12.41
C GLN A 88 31.99 -13.35 -13.23
N SER A 89 31.20 -12.48 -13.85
CA SER A 89 31.71 -11.52 -14.84
C SER A 89 32.74 -10.54 -14.28
N GLY A 90 32.62 -10.18 -12.99
CA GLY A 90 33.55 -9.27 -12.31
C GLY A 90 34.76 -9.95 -11.66
N LEU A 91 34.86 -11.29 -11.69
CA LEU A 91 36.02 -12.00 -11.11
C LEU A 91 37.28 -11.86 -11.97
N ASP A 92 37.12 -11.70 -13.29
CA ASP A 92 38.23 -11.62 -14.24
C ASP A 92 39.04 -10.30 -14.06
N ASP A 93 38.36 -9.20 -13.75
CA ASP A 93 38.99 -7.89 -13.47
C ASP A 93 39.82 -7.89 -12.19
N VAL A 94 39.44 -8.70 -11.20
CA VAL A 94 40.19 -8.88 -9.94
C VAL A 94 41.45 -9.72 -10.18
N GLN A 95 41.39 -10.73 -11.05
CA GLN A 95 42.56 -11.53 -11.42
C GLN A 95 43.53 -10.80 -12.36
N ALA A 96 43.04 -9.93 -13.25
CA ALA A 96 43.87 -9.07 -14.08
C ALA A 96 44.63 -8.02 -13.25
N SER A 97 43.96 -7.40 -12.29
CA SER A 97 44.59 -6.41 -11.37
C SER A 97 45.54 -7.04 -10.35
N ALA A 98 45.34 -8.30 -9.95
CA ALA A 98 46.31 -9.06 -9.15
C ALA A 98 47.51 -9.58 -10.00
N GLY A 99 47.33 -9.76 -11.31
CA GLY A 99 48.35 -10.25 -12.24
C GLY A 99 49.36 -9.19 -12.69
N GLU A 100 49.05 -7.90 -12.58
CA GLU A 100 49.99 -6.81 -12.92
C GLU A 100 51.11 -6.60 -11.88
N GLU A 101 51.00 -7.19 -10.68
CA GLU A 101 52.09 -7.21 -9.68
C GLU A 101 52.96 -8.48 -9.72
N ALA A 102 52.69 -9.46 -10.58
CA ALA A 102 53.40 -10.74 -10.59
C ALA A 102 53.82 -11.23 -11.99
N GLY A 103 54.88 -10.63 -12.54
CA GLY A 103 55.46 -10.99 -13.84
C GLY A 103 57.01 -11.01 -13.89
N SER A 104 57.58 -12.03 -13.23
CA SER A 104 58.86 -12.76 -13.41
C SER A 104 60.20 -12.07 -13.79
N ALA A 105 61.22 -12.47 -13.04
CA ALA A 105 62.61 -12.01 -12.96
C ALA A 105 63.60 -12.58 -14.00
N ASP A 106 64.76 -11.91 -14.21
CA ASP A 106 66.07 -12.57 -14.07
C ASP A 106 67.28 -11.61 -13.87
N ALA A 107 68.32 -12.17 -13.27
CA ALA A 107 69.35 -11.60 -12.37
C ALA A 107 70.39 -10.57 -12.89
N ALA A 108 70.79 -9.63 -12.01
CA ALA A 108 72.20 -9.41 -11.61
C ALA A 108 72.33 -8.36 -10.47
N SER A 109 73.19 -8.69 -9.51
CA SER A 109 73.54 -7.95 -8.29
C SER A 109 74.07 -6.52 -8.49
N VAL A 110 73.53 -5.54 -7.73
CA VAL A 110 74.30 -4.44 -7.14
C VAL A 110 73.62 -3.90 -5.87
N SER A 111 74.46 -3.56 -4.90
CA SER A 111 74.19 -3.31 -3.47
C SER A 111 73.17 -2.22 -3.13
N ALA A 112 72.45 -2.45 -2.03
CA ALA A 112 71.72 -1.44 -1.27
C ALA A 112 72.66 -0.65 -0.33
N ALA A 113 72.47 0.67 -0.28
CA ALA A 113 72.74 1.48 0.91
C ALA A 113 71.79 2.72 0.94
N PRO A 114 71.41 3.21 2.13
CA PRO A 114 70.13 3.87 2.38
C PRO A 114 70.25 5.36 2.72
N VAL A 115 69.15 6.13 2.68
CA VAL A 115 69.02 7.39 3.45
C VAL A 115 67.58 7.61 3.97
N LEU A 116 67.55 7.88 5.29
CA LEU A 116 66.52 8.32 6.26
C LEU A 116 65.70 9.54 5.82
N GLY A 117 64.55 9.95 6.38
CA GLY A 117 63.77 9.70 7.61
C GLY A 117 62.40 10.41 7.47
N ALA A 118 61.49 10.55 8.44
CA ALA A 118 61.59 10.53 9.89
C ALA A 118 60.21 10.25 10.53
N SER A 119 60.21 9.53 11.66
CA SER A 119 59.15 9.53 12.67
C SER A 119 59.40 10.63 13.70
N ALA A 120 58.33 11.16 14.29
CA ALA A 120 58.38 11.94 15.52
C ALA A 120 57.48 11.27 16.58
N ALA A 121 58.09 10.85 17.70
CA ALA A 121 57.44 10.58 18.98
C ALA A 121 57.29 11.90 19.77
N VAL A 122 56.46 12.02 20.83
CA VAL A 122 56.70 11.67 22.27
C VAL A 122 55.53 12.32 23.08
N PRO A 123 55.13 11.97 24.34
CA PRO A 123 55.59 10.92 25.27
C PRO A 123 54.50 9.99 25.87
N ALA A 124 54.97 8.88 26.43
CA ALA A 124 54.31 8.04 27.42
C ALA A 124 54.47 8.57 28.86
N LEU A 125 53.48 8.29 29.71
CA LEU A 125 53.60 8.27 31.18
C LEU A 125 53.52 6.80 31.63
N THR A 126 54.57 6.32 32.29
CA THR A 126 54.72 4.98 32.87
C THR A 126 54.26 4.91 34.32
N GLN A 127 53.56 3.83 34.72
CA GLN A 127 53.63 3.13 36.02
C GLN A 127 52.90 1.76 35.89
N THR A 128 53.61 0.65 35.64
CA THR A 128 54.09 -0.40 36.60
C THR A 128 53.02 -1.34 37.21
N THR A 129 53.01 -2.58 36.68
CA THR A 129 52.92 -3.91 37.34
C THR A 129 51.77 -4.28 38.28
N GLY A 130 51.05 -5.36 37.93
CA GLY A 130 50.27 -6.20 38.85
C GLY A 130 49.40 -7.24 38.12
N ALA A 131 49.56 -8.52 38.45
CA ALA A 131 49.20 -9.68 37.64
C ALA A 131 47.73 -10.18 37.69
N ALA A 132 47.33 -10.88 36.61
CA ALA A 132 46.70 -12.22 36.57
C ALA A 132 45.42 -12.32 35.72
N GLY A 133 45.53 -13.03 34.59
CA GLY A 133 44.43 -13.72 33.88
C GLY A 133 43.53 -12.86 32.99
N ALA A 134 43.96 -12.59 31.75
CA ALA A 134 43.05 -12.14 30.68
C ALA A 134 43.05 -13.17 29.53
N PRO A 135 41.87 -13.51 28.97
CA PRO A 135 41.79 -14.39 27.80
C PRO A 135 42.46 -13.71 26.61
N VAL A 136 43.15 -14.52 25.82
CA VAL A 136 43.74 -14.17 24.53
C VAL A 136 42.69 -13.41 23.70
N PRO A 137 43.00 -12.23 23.11
CA PRO A 137 42.07 -11.61 22.17
C PRO A 137 41.99 -12.54 20.96
N SER A 138 40.80 -13.11 20.72
CA SER A 138 40.50 -13.70 19.42
C SER A 138 40.75 -12.64 18.36
N ILE A 139 41.66 -12.96 17.45
CA ILE A 139 41.93 -12.21 16.23
C ILE A 139 40.58 -12.02 15.54
N LEU A 140 40.12 -10.76 15.46
CA LEU A 140 39.03 -10.38 14.57
C LEU A 140 39.41 -10.90 13.17
N PRO A 141 38.53 -11.59 12.44
CA PRO A 141 38.81 -11.82 11.02
C PRO A 141 39.12 -10.47 10.39
N ALA A 142 40.14 -10.41 9.54
CA ALA A 142 40.39 -9.23 8.71
C ALA A 142 39.04 -8.78 8.12
N ALA A 143 38.77 -7.47 8.11
CA ALA A 143 37.53 -6.95 7.55
C ALA A 143 37.36 -7.55 6.15
N THR A 144 36.28 -8.30 5.94
CA THR A 144 36.03 -8.98 4.67
C THR A 144 35.96 -7.93 3.58
N ASP A 145 36.71 -8.14 2.50
CA ASP A 145 36.65 -7.32 1.30
C ASP A 145 35.73 -8.03 0.29
N PRO A 146 34.50 -7.52 0.06
CA PRO A 146 33.55 -8.14 -0.86
C PRO A 146 34.04 -8.23 -2.29
N GLN A 147 35.08 -7.50 -2.70
CA GLN A 147 35.64 -7.63 -4.04
C GLN A 147 36.81 -8.63 -4.05
N ALA A 148 37.75 -8.50 -3.12
CA ALA A 148 38.95 -9.33 -3.11
C ALA A 148 38.68 -10.77 -2.61
N ASP A 149 37.73 -10.95 -1.69
CA ASP A 149 37.40 -12.25 -1.09
C ASP A 149 36.25 -12.98 -1.83
N ALA A 150 35.79 -12.42 -2.96
CA ALA A 150 34.61 -12.91 -3.66
C ALA A 150 34.82 -14.29 -4.28
N THR A 151 33.85 -15.19 -4.04
CA THR A 151 33.70 -16.45 -4.79
C THR A 151 32.69 -16.30 -5.93
N LEU A 152 31.87 -15.25 -5.89
CA LEU A 152 31.00 -14.77 -6.96
C LEU A 152 31.05 -13.25 -6.93
N LEU A 153 31.33 -12.63 -8.07
CA LEU A 153 31.37 -11.17 -8.23
C LEU A 153 30.82 -10.83 -9.60
N THR A 154 29.76 -10.03 -9.63
CA THR A 154 29.29 -9.44 -10.88
C THR A 154 30.19 -8.26 -11.25
N ASP A 155 30.22 -7.91 -12.54
CA ASP A 155 30.64 -6.57 -12.94
C ASP A 155 29.75 -5.51 -12.27
N PRO A 156 30.16 -4.23 -12.25
CA PRO A 156 29.23 -3.16 -11.96
C PRO A 156 28.28 -3.00 -13.17
N LEU A 157 27.02 -3.40 -12.98
CA LEU A 157 26.02 -3.52 -14.05
C LEU A 157 25.09 -2.32 -14.07
N GLU A 158 24.91 -1.69 -15.23
CA GLU A 158 23.80 -0.76 -15.48
C GLU A 158 22.49 -1.53 -15.65
N VAL A 159 21.44 -1.07 -14.99
CA VAL A 159 20.12 -1.73 -14.95
C VAL A 159 19.02 -0.68 -15.00
N ASP A 160 17.80 -1.11 -15.33
CA ASP A 160 16.65 -0.20 -15.21
C ASP A 160 16.44 0.20 -13.74
N ARG A 161 15.90 1.41 -13.55
CA ARG A 161 15.75 2.02 -12.23
C ARG A 161 14.94 1.13 -11.28
N PHE A 162 15.52 0.78 -10.14
CA PHE A 162 14.89 -0.05 -9.12
C PHE A 162 14.88 0.64 -7.75
N PHE A 163 13.91 0.28 -6.90
CA PHE A 163 13.68 0.86 -5.57
C PHE A 163 13.85 -0.16 -4.43
N VAL A 164 13.78 -1.45 -4.76
CA VAL A 164 14.05 -2.54 -3.83
C VAL A 164 14.90 -3.58 -4.54
N ALA A 165 15.93 -4.08 -3.86
CA ALA A 165 16.70 -5.24 -4.27
C ALA A 165 16.66 -6.32 -3.19
N GLY A 166 16.84 -7.57 -3.58
CA GLY A 166 16.97 -8.68 -2.65
C GLY A 166 17.31 -9.98 -3.35
N PHE A 167 17.79 -10.96 -2.59
CA PHE A 167 18.25 -12.23 -3.13
C PHE A 167 17.32 -13.36 -2.71
N THR A 168 17.19 -14.38 -3.56
CA THR A 168 16.52 -15.65 -3.25
C THR A 168 17.43 -16.82 -3.64
N TRP A 169 17.28 -17.97 -2.99
CA TRP A 169 18.01 -19.19 -3.35
C TRP A 169 17.15 -20.45 -3.13
N ALA A 170 17.58 -21.56 -3.72
CA ALA A 170 16.99 -22.87 -3.48
C ALA A 170 17.59 -23.51 -2.22
N GLY A 171 16.75 -24.13 -1.39
CA GLY A 171 17.19 -24.92 -0.24
C GLY A 171 16.59 -24.47 1.08
N GLY A 172 17.36 -24.58 2.17
CA GLY A 172 16.97 -24.15 3.51
C GLY A 172 16.88 -22.63 3.62
N ALA A 173 16.17 -22.13 4.64
CA ALA A 173 15.92 -20.71 4.86
C ALA A 173 17.21 -19.90 5.12
N ASP A 174 18.24 -20.58 5.62
CA ASP A 174 19.53 -19.98 5.96
C ASP A 174 20.53 -20.12 4.82
N LEU A 175 21.47 -19.17 4.77
CA LEU A 175 22.66 -19.30 3.94
C LEU A 175 23.55 -20.43 4.48
N PRO A 176 24.34 -21.10 3.63
CA PRO A 176 25.37 -22.01 4.10
C PRO A 176 26.31 -21.31 5.10
N GLU A 177 26.83 -22.06 6.08
CA GLU A 177 27.70 -21.50 7.12
C GLU A 177 28.91 -20.78 6.49
N GLY A 178 29.15 -19.54 6.93
CA GLY A 178 30.25 -18.71 6.44
C GLY A 178 30.00 -17.99 5.12
N VAL A 179 28.84 -18.20 4.47
CA VAL A 179 28.45 -17.46 3.26
C VAL A 179 27.86 -16.10 3.63
N ARG A 180 28.32 -15.06 2.94
CA ARG A 180 27.82 -13.69 3.07
C ARG A 180 27.56 -13.11 1.70
N ILE A 181 26.43 -12.44 1.56
CA ILE A 181 26.01 -11.77 0.32
C ILE A 181 26.13 -10.28 0.52
N TYR A 182 26.84 -9.60 -0.38
CA TYR A 182 27.00 -8.17 -0.39
C TYR A 182 26.41 -7.57 -1.65
N LEU A 183 25.96 -6.32 -1.54
CA LEU A 183 25.60 -5.52 -2.69
C LEU A 183 26.03 -4.07 -2.50
N ARG A 184 26.30 -3.38 -3.60
CA ARG A 184 26.39 -1.92 -3.65
C ARG A 184 25.61 -1.42 -4.86
N VAL A 185 25.09 -0.20 -4.77
CA VAL A 185 24.22 0.38 -5.80
C VAL A 185 24.71 1.76 -6.20
N ARG A 186 24.40 2.20 -7.42
CA ARG A 186 24.65 3.56 -7.89
C ARG A 186 23.37 4.37 -7.84
N GLU A 187 23.42 5.51 -7.16
CA GLU A 187 22.34 6.49 -7.11
C GLU A 187 22.87 7.86 -7.52
N ASN A 188 22.21 8.51 -8.48
CA ASN A 188 22.61 9.84 -8.96
C ASN A 188 24.11 9.89 -9.35
N GLY A 189 24.59 8.84 -10.03
CA GLY A 189 25.99 8.70 -10.46
C GLY A 189 27.00 8.38 -9.36
N THR A 190 26.57 8.16 -8.11
CA THR A 190 27.46 7.84 -6.98
C THR A 190 27.23 6.41 -6.50
N TRP A 191 28.31 5.62 -6.42
CA TRP A 191 28.27 4.29 -5.82
C TRP A 191 28.20 4.35 -4.31
N SER A 192 27.35 3.49 -3.74
CA SER A 192 27.26 3.30 -2.30
C SER A 192 28.46 2.52 -1.76
N PRO A 193 28.67 2.52 -0.43
CA PRO A 193 29.41 1.47 0.24
C PRO A 193 28.87 0.08 -0.11
N TRP A 194 29.68 -0.95 0.11
CA TRP A 194 29.19 -2.33 0.14
C TRP A 194 28.38 -2.57 1.41
N TYR A 195 27.20 -3.16 1.25
CA TYR A 195 26.34 -3.54 2.36
C TYR A 195 26.21 -5.06 2.44
N LEU A 196 26.37 -5.60 3.64
CA LEU A 196 25.97 -6.97 3.93
C LEU A 196 24.44 -7.08 3.86
N ASN A 197 23.94 -8.01 3.05
CA ASN A 197 22.52 -8.28 2.93
C ASN A 197 22.17 -9.57 3.70
N GLU A 198 21.57 -9.41 4.88
CA GLU A 198 21.29 -10.51 5.81
C GLU A 198 20.17 -11.42 5.29
N ALA A 199 20.24 -12.71 5.63
CA ALA A 199 19.14 -13.64 5.43
C ALA A 199 17.87 -13.15 6.17
N ALA A 200 16.71 -13.39 5.58
CA ALA A 200 15.45 -12.90 6.09
C ALA A 200 15.01 -13.68 7.35
N ASP A 201 15.16 -13.04 8.51
CA ASP A 201 14.57 -13.47 9.80
C ASP A 201 13.05 -13.13 9.90
N ALA A 202 12.51 -12.54 8.83
CA ALA A 202 11.09 -12.31 8.61
C ALA A 202 10.50 -13.41 7.70
N GLY A 203 9.19 -13.62 7.78
CA GLY A 203 8.50 -14.63 6.97
C GLY A 203 7.20 -15.10 7.58
N ARG A 204 6.42 -15.85 6.77
CA ARG A 204 5.23 -16.53 7.28
C ARG A 204 5.63 -17.67 8.20
N ASP A 205 4.75 -17.96 9.16
CA ASP A 205 4.96 -19.06 10.09
C ASP A 205 4.63 -20.42 9.43
N ASP A 206 3.90 -20.44 8.30
CA ASP A 206 3.41 -21.65 7.62
C ASP A 206 4.21 -22.06 6.36
N ARG A 207 5.06 -21.17 5.84
CA ARG A 207 5.94 -21.42 4.68
C ARG A 207 7.22 -20.60 4.78
N ALA A 208 8.31 -21.14 4.24
CA ALA A 208 9.59 -20.48 4.18
C ALA A 208 10.04 -20.33 2.72
N THR A 209 10.53 -19.14 2.40
CA THR A 209 11.24 -18.83 1.16
C THR A 209 12.61 -18.36 1.56
N SER A 210 13.65 -18.99 1.02
CA SER A 210 15.04 -18.66 1.35
C SER A 210 15.45 -17.41 0.61
N ALA A 211 15.69 -16.35 1.36
CA ALA A 211 15.89 -15.02 0.81
C ALA A 211 16.61 -14.10 1.79
N THR A 212 17.08 -12.96 1.29
CA THR A 212 17.51 -11.84 2.14
C THR A 212 16.35 -10.93 2.49
N GLY A 213 16.55 -10.06 3.49
CA GLY A 213 15.70 -8.89 3.69
C GLY A 213 15.69 -7.97 2.46
N GLU A 214 14.75 -7.02 2.44
CA GLU A 214 14.67 -6.01 1.40
C GLU A 214 15.79 -4.96 1.53
N PHE A 215 16.47 -4.63 0.43
CA PHE A 215 17.41 -3.51 0.37
C PHE A 215 16.75 -2.33 -0.35
N VAL A 216 16.49 -1.23 0.35
CA VAL A 216 15.79 -0.06 -0.21
C VAL A 216 16.75 0.92 -0.89
N THR A 217 16.35 1.42 -2.06
CA THR A 217 17.03 2.51 -2.77
C THR A 217 16.07 3.68 -3.04
N GLY A 218 16.63 4.84 -3.35
CA GLY A 218 15.99 6.04 -3.89
C GLY A 218 15.94 6.01 -5.42
N GLY A 219 15.86 4.83 -6.04
CA GLY A 219 15.77 4.67 -7.49
C GLY A 219 17.15 4.54 -8.14
N ALA A 220 17.93 3.57 -7.68
CA ALA A 220 19.25 3.21 -8.19
C ALA A 220 19.20 2.74 -9.65
N ASP A 221 20.27 2.97 -10.40
CA ASP A 221 20.39 2.68 -11.85
C ASP A 221 21.59 1.79 -12.21
N ALA A 222 22.37 1.37 -11.21
CA ALA A 222 23.40 0.34 -11.36
C ALA A 222 23.55 -0.45 -10.07
N ILE A 223 24.04 -1.67 -10.18
CA ILE A 223 24.26 -2.58 -9.05
C ILE A 223 25.52 -3.42 -9.25
N GLN A 224 26.15 -3.78 -8.15
CA GLN A 224 27.16 -4.83 -8.11
C GLN A 224 26.86 -5.76 -6.94
N ALA A 225 26.94 -7.07 -7.18
CA ALA A 225 26.70 -8.09 -6.17
C ALA A 225 27.94 -8.95 -5.96
N SER A 226 28.15 -9.37 -4.71
CA SER A 226 29.24 -10.26 -4.32
C SER A 226 28.76 -11.34 -3.37
N VAL A 227 29.32 -12.54 -3.48
CA VAL A 227 29.19 -13.60 -2.48
C VAL A 227 30.57 -14.00 -2.02
N VAL A 228 30.79 -13.91 -0.71
CA VAL A 228 32.01 -14.37 -0.03
C VAL A 228 31.70 -15.64 0.74
N GLY A 229 32.53 -16.67 0.59
CA GLY A 229 32.38 -17.94 1.30
C GLY A 229 32.87 -19.13 0.47
N SER A 230 33.07 -20.28 1.11
CA SER A 230 33.65 -21.47 0.45
C SER A 230 32.66 -22.26 -0.44
N SER A 231 31.39 -21.86 -0.47
CA SER A 231 30.34 -22.51 -1.27
C SER A 231 29.30 -21.50 -1.74
N LEU A 232 28.79 -21.67 -2.96
CA LEU A 232 27.73 -20.83 -3.50
C LEU A 232 26.34 -21.45 -3.26
N PRO A 233 25.31 -20.66 -2.88
CA PRO A 233 23.94 -21.14 -2.80
C PRO A 233 23.45 -21.64 -4.16
N ALA A 234 22.65 -22.70 -4.18
CA ALA A 234 22.03 -23.20 -5.40
C ALA A 234 20.89 -22.28 -5.85
N GLY A 235 20.81 -21.95 -7.13
CA GLY A 235 19.72 -21.14 -7.69
C GLY A 235 19.62 -19.74 -7.07
N LEU A 236 20.75 -19.16 -6.65
CA LEU A 236 20.85 -17.78 -6.21
C LEU A 236 20.41 -16.82 -7.32
N LYS A 237 19.41 -15.99 -7.02
CA LYS A 237 18.86 -14.95 -7.90
C LYS A 237 18.88 -13.61 -7.20
N LEU A 238 19.13 -12.55 -7.95
CA LEU A 238 18.98 -11.16 -7.52
C LEU A 238 17.75 -10.56 -8.21
N ALA A 239 16.81 -10.05 -7.42
CA ALA A 239 15.62 -9.38 -7.92
C ALA A 239 15.74 -7.85 -7.75
N LEU A 240 15.48 -7.10 -8.82
CA LEU A 240 15.52 -5.63 -8.85
C LEU A 240 14.13 -5.09 -9.18
N VAL A 241 13.48 -4.52 -8.18
CA VAL A 241 12.06 -4.16 -8.24
C VAL A 241 11.89 -2.67 -8.57
N PRO A 242 11.26 -2.31 -9.70
CA PRO A 242 11.05 -0.91 -10.09
C PRO A 242 9.94 -0.24 -9.27
N SER A 243 9.65 1.03 -9.58
CA SER A 243 8.68 1.85 -8.84
C SER A 243 7.24 1.34 -8.94
N ARG A 244 6.91 0.69 -10.06
CA ARG A 244 5.60 0.10 -10.40
C ARG A 244 5.83 -1.28 -11.03
N PRO A 245 6.24 -2.28 -10.23
CA PRO A 245 6.58 -3.59 -10.75
C PRO A 245 5.37 -4.24 -11.39
N GLN A 246 5.53 -4.89 -12.54
CA GLN A 246 4.53 -5.72 -13.22
C GLN A 246 5.21 -6.74 -14.13
N GLY A 247 5.08 -8.03 -13.80
CA GLY A 247 5.77 -9.10 -14.53
C GLY A 247 7.25 -9.18 -14.15
N GLU A 248 7.93 -10.15 -14.72
CA GLU A 248 9.36 -10.43 -14.49
C GLU A 248 10.07 -10.58 -15.83
N GLU A 249 11.31 -10.12 -15.86
CA GLU A 249 12.24 -10.24 -16.97
C GLU A 249 13.54 -10.78 -16.43
N VAL A 250 14.01 -11.89 -17.01
CA VAL A 250 15.32 -12.45 -16.67
C VAL A 250 16.33 -11.82 -17.62
N LEU A 251 17.39 -11.22 -17.06
CA LEU A 251 18.47 -10.60 -17.83
C LEU A 251 19.64 -11.57 -17.96
N ASP A 252 20.02 -11.86 -19.19
CA ASP A 252 21.21 -12.64 -19.50
C ASP A 252 22.43 -11.70 -19.67
N ALA A 253 23.64 -12.27 -19.76
CA ALA A 253 24.88 -11.48 -19.89
C ALA A 253 24.87 -10.53 -21.10
N ASP A 254 24.24 -10.95 -22.21
CA ASP A 254 24.15 -10.16 -23.45
C ASP A 254 23.24 -8.92 -23.34
N ASP A 255 22.32 -8.90 -22.36
CA ASP A 255 21.39 -7.77 -22.13
C ASP A 255 22.01 -6.68 -21.24
N LEU A 256 23.09 -7.01 -20.53
CA LEU A 256 23.68 -6.19 -19.49
C LEU A 256 24.83 -5.34 -20.02
N LYS A 257 24.94 -4.11 -19.50
CA LYS A 257 26.06 -3.19 -19.78
C LYS A 257 26.85 -2.97 -18.51
N THR A 258 28.18 -2.97 -18.65
CA THR A 258 29.07 -2.66 -17.54
C THR A 258 29.31 -1.15 -17.44
N THR A 259 29.54 -0.66 -16.22
CA THR A 259 29.92 0.71 -15.92
C THR A 259 31.12 0.72 -14.98
N GLU A 260 31.88 1.81 -14.97
CA GLU A 260 32.96 1.97 -13.99
C GLU A 260 32.40 2.12 -12.56
N ALA A 261 33.11 1.53 -11.59
CA ALA A 261 32.82 1.66 -10.18
C ALA A 261 34.11 1.76 -9.36
N ALA A 262 34.39 2.95 -8.83
CA ALA A 262 35.52 3.16 -7.93
C ALA A 262 35.38 2.29 -6.66
N PRO A 263 36.50 1.94 -5.99
CA PRO A 263 36.45 1.25 -4.70
C PRO A 263 35.64 2.05 -3.67
N THR A 264 34.76 1.38 -2.95
CA THR A 264 33.93 1.98 -1.88
C THR A 264 34.10 1.18 -0.58
N PRO A 265 33.94 1.82 0.59
CA PRO A 265 34.11 1.13 1.87
C PRO A 265 33.04 0.04 2.07
N VAL A 266 33.29 -0.86 3.01
CA VAL A 266 32.35 -1.93 3.41
C VAL A 266 31.67 -1.53 4.72
N ILE A 267 30.35 -1.67 4.76
CA ILE A 267 29.54 -1.53 5.97
C ILE A 267 29.04 -2.92 6.37
N GLU A 268 29.65 -3.49 7.40
CA GLU A 268 29.20 -4.71 8.06
C GLU A 268 28.71 -4.40 9.47
N GLU A 269 27.48 -4.77 9.78
CA GLU A 269 26.99 -4.87 11.15
C GLU A 269 26.66 -6.35 11.39
N THR A 270 27.19 -6.94 12.46
CA THR A 270 26.87 -8.31 12.85
C THR A 270 25.83 -8.29 13.96
N ALA A 271 24.80 -9.13 13.84
CA ALA A 271 23.84 -9.35 14.91
C ALA A 271 24.57 -9.79 16.19
N ALA A 272 24.36 -9.07 17.30
CA ALA A 272 25.05 -9.33 18.56
C ALA A 272 24.64 -10.70 19.14
N SER A 273 25.56 -11.66 19.12
CA SER A 273 25.44 -12.91 19.87
C SER A 273 25.79 -12.65 21.33
N GLN A 274 24.80 -12.63 22.23
CA GLN A 274 25.08 -12.69 23.67
C GLN A 274 25.11 -14.15 24.14
N PRO A 275 26.08 -14.55 24.99
CA PRO A 275 26.10 -15.89 25.56
C PRO A 275 24.87 -16.11 26.44
N GLN A 276 24.25 -17.28 26.29
CA GLN A 276 23.09 -17.70 27.06
C GLN A 276 23.43 -17.73 28.56
N GLY A 277 22.67 -16.95 29.35
CA GLY A 277 22.59 -17.12 30.80
C GLY A 277 23.06 -15.93 31.64
N ALA A 278 22.26 -14.87 31.71
CA ALA A 278 22.21 -14.01 32.90
C ALA A 278 20.84 -13.32 32.98
N GLN A 279 20.06 -13.65 34.01
CA GLN A 279 18.90 -12.85 34.40
C GLN A 279 19.39 -11.44 34.77
N VAL A 280 18.89 -10.42 34.10
CA VAL A 280 19.17 -9.02 34.45
C VAL A 280 17.99 -8.50 35.28
N GLU A 281 18.19 -8.36 36.59
CA GLU A 281 17.29 -7.60 37.48
C GLU A 281 17.42 -6.08 37.26
N PRO A 282 16.37 -5.29 37.52
CA PRO A 282 16.32 -3.88 37.13
C PRO A 282 16.91 -2.96 38.22
N ALA A 283 17.95 -2.21 37.89
CA ALA A 283 18.39 -1.07 38.71
C ALA A 283 17.95 0.25 38.06
N ALA A 284 17.15 1.01 38.82
CA ALA A 284 16.69 2.34 38.49
C ALA A 284 17.82 3.37 38.68
N THR A 285 18.16 4.11 37.62
CA THR A 285 18.93 5.35 37.75
C THR A 285 18.40 6.40 36.79
N VAL A 286 17.92 7.50 37.36
CA VAL A 286 17.51 8.74 36.68
C VAL A 286 18.75 9.64 36.53
N PRO A 287 18.95 10.35 35.41
CA PRO A 287 19.81 11.53 35.45
C PRO A 287 19.01 12.82 35.20
N SER A 288 19.34 13.79 36.05
CA SER A 288 18.87 15.18 36.10
C SER A 288 19.57 16.06 35.06
N ALA A 289 18.94 17.18 34.70
CA ALA A 289 19.32 18.11 33.66
C ALA A 289 20.47 19.08 34.01
N SER A 290 21.31 19.40 33.00
CA SER A 290 21.95 20.70 32.64
C SER A 290 22.90 21.42 33.65
N PRO A 291 23.82 22.34 33.23
CA PRO A 291 23.73 23.26 32.08
C PRO A 291 25.00 23.44 31.20
N ALA A 292 24.83 24.34 30.23
CA ALA A 292 25.65 24.64 29.05
C ALA A 292 27.01 25.32 29.31
N TRP A 293 27.91 25.20 28.33
CA TRP A 293 28.79 26.28 27.87
C TRP A 293 28.92 26.24 26.35
N GLY A 294 28.81 27.41 25.72
CA GLY A 294 28.78 27.56 24.28
C GLY A 294 30.15 27.81 23.65
N THR A 295 30.21 27.54 22.34
CA THR A 295 31.13 28.21 21.42
C THR A 295 30.46 28.28 20.05
N GLN A 296 30.30 29.50 19.54
CA GLN A 296 29.79 29.84 18.21
C GLN A 296 30.90 29.65 17.16
N PRO A 297 30.57 29.20 15.94
CA PRO A 297 31.21 29.79 14.75
C PRO A 297 30.24 30.43 13.76
N ALA A 298 30.81 31.41 13.07
CA ALA A 298 30.36 32.35 12.06
C ALA A 298 29.22 31.95 11.10
N ALA A 299 28.41 32.98 10.80
CA ALA A 299 27.37 33.00 9.78
C ALA A 299 27.94 32.87 8.35
N VAL A 300 27.28 32.05 7.54
CA VAL A 300 27.41 31.98 6.08
C VAL A 300 26.12 32.56 5.49
N PRO A 301 26.17 33.45 4.48
CA PRO A 301 24.97 34.15 3.99
C PRO A 301 24.01 33.19 3.30
N ALA A 302 22.72 33.42 3.56
CA ALA A 302 21.58 32.65 3.09
C ALA A 302 21.54 32.54 1.56
N ALA A 303 21.65 31.31 1.05
CA ALA A 303 21.13 30.96 -0.27
C ALA A 303 19.61 30.87 -0.17
N VAL A 304 18.93 31.69 -0.98
CA VAL A 304 17.48 31.72 -1.14
C VAL A 304 16.96 30.32 -1.46
N SER A 305 16.29 29.71 -0.48
CA SER A 305 15.53 28.48 -0.68
C SER A 305 14.20 28.84 -1.34
N VAL A 306 14.08 28.52 -2.63
CA VAL A 306 12.78 28.53 -3.30
C VAL A 306 12.02 27.29 -2.82
N THR A 307 11.29 27.41 -1.71
CA THR A 307 10.34 26.39 -1.26
C THR A 307 9.15 26.36 -2.22
N ALA A 308 9.22 25.50 -3.24
CA ALA A 308 8.03 24.99 -3.89
C ALA A 308 7.44 23.88 -2.98
N PRO A 309 6.14 23.93 -2.62
CA PRO A 309 5.53 22.87 -1.83
C PRO A 309 5.39 21.61 -2.70
N ALA A 310 6.24 20.62 -2.48
CA ALA A 310 6.01 19.26 -2.98
C ALA A 310 4.75 18.70 -2.30
N VAL A 311 3.70 18.46 -3.08
CA VAL A 311 2.43 17.93 -2.60
C VAL A 311 2.64 16.46 -2.22
N ALA A 312 2.75 16.17 -0.92
CA ALA A 312 2.63 14.81 -0.40
C ALA A 312 1.21 14.28 -0.64
N PRO A 313 1.02 12.98 -0.96
CA PRO A 313 -0.31 12.39 -1.09
C PRO A 313 -1.09 12.55 0.22
N ALA A 314 -2.38 12.84 0.11
CA ALA A 314 -3.26 13.04 1.26
C ALA A 314 -3.37 11.75 2.09
N ALA A 315 -2.92 11.79 3.35
CA ALA A 315 -3.04 10.68 4.30
C ALA A 315 -4.34 10.78 5.12
N THR A 316 -4.91 9.64 5.53
CA THR A 316 -6.25 9.56 6.17
C THR A 316 -6.17 9.15 7.64
N THR A 317 -7.07 9.63 8.50
CA THR A 317 -7.10 9.27 9.94
C THR A 317 -8.35 8.46 10.26
N ALA A 318 -8.41 7.21 9.79
CA ALA A 318 -9.51 6.29 10.13
C ALA A 318 -9.35 5.71 11.56
N ASN A 319 -10.42 5.18 12.15
CA ASN A 319 -10.44 4.35 13.37
C ASN A 319 -9.79 4.95 14.63
N GLY A 320 -9.82 6.28 14.77
CA GLY A 320 -9.16 6.97 15.89
C GLY A 320 -7.63 6.83 15.86
N LEU A 321 -7.04 6.55 14.68
CA LEU A 321 -5.60 6.50 14.48
C LEU A 321 -4.94 7.80 14.95
N PRO A 322 -3.81 7.73 15.65
CA PRO A 322 -3.17 8.89 16.28
C PRO A 322 -2.35 9.73 15.29
N VAL A 323 -2.16 9.21 14.08
CA VAL A 323 -1.41 9.78 12.97
C VAL A 323 -2.16 9.45 11.69
N ALA A 324 -2.06 10.32 10.68
CA ALA A 324 -2.60 10.03 9.36
C ALA A 324 -1.83 8.88 8.70
N VAL A 325 -2.57 7.95 8.12
CA VAL A 325 -2.07 6.77 7.42
C VAL A 325 -2.47 6.87 5.95
N THR A 326 -1.47 6.81 5.08
CA THR A 326 -1.62 6.60 3.64
C THR A 326 -2.08 5.16 3.43
N THR A 327 -3.32 4.99 2.99
CA THR A 327 -3.96 3.69 2.76
C THR A 327 -3.34 2.98 1.56
N ARG A 328 -3.59 1.67 1.47
CA ARG A 328 -3.18 0.84 0.32
C ARG A 328 -3.60 1.41 -1.03
N ALA A 329 -4.82 1.95 -1.12
CA ALA A 329 -5.29 2.59 -2.34
C ALA A 329 -4.49 3.87 -2.67
N GLU A 330 -4.15 4.68 -1.66
CA GLU A 330 -3.49 5.98 -1.83
C GLU A 330 -2.03 5.85 -2.25
N TRP A 331 -1.29 4.86 -1.73
CA TRP A 331 0.09 4.61 -2.17
C TRP A 331 0.17 3.74 -3.45
N GLY A 332 -0.97 3.24 -3.94
CA GLY A 332 -1.08 2.54 -5.22
C GLY A 332 -0.78 1.04 -5.16
N ALA A 333 -1.25 0.35 -4.11
CA ALA A 333 -1.12 -1.09 -3.97
C ALA A 333 -1.77 -1.83 -5.15
N ASN A 334 -1.01 -2.66 -5.85
CA ASN A 334 -1.56 -3.53 -6.86
C ASN A 334 -2.33 -4.70 -6.21
N ALA A 335 -3.65 -4.67 -6.29
CA ALA A 335 -4.50 -5.69 -5.68
C ALA A 335 -4.28 -7.11 -6.24
N SER A 336 -3.65 -7.26 -7.42
CA SER A 336 -3.39 -8.58 -8.01
C SER A 336 -2.29 -9.39 -7.32
N TYR A 337 -1.39 -8.75 -6.55
CA TYR A 337 -0.35 -9.45 -5.79
C TYR A 337 -0.87 -10.04 -4.48
N MET A 338 -2.08 -9.62 -4.08
CA MET A 338 -2.66 -10.00 -2.82
C MET A 338 -3.16 -11.44 -2.87
N SER A 339 -2.49 -12.34 -2.14
CA SER A 339 -2.91 -13.74 -2.00
C SER A 339 -3.11 -14.17 -0.55
N TRP A 340 -2.89 -13.28 0.42
CA TRP A 340 -3.02 -13.57 1.85
C TRP A 340 -4.28 -12.96 2.49
N ASP A 341 -5.26 -13.80 2.85
CA ASP A 341 -6.41 -13.34 3.63
C ASP A 341 -6.04 -12.88 5.07
N PRO A 342 -6.40 -11.65 5.51
CA PRO A 342 -6.05 -11.16 6.84
C PRO A 342 -6.67 -11.98 7.98
N GLU A 343 -5.82 -12.47 8.86
CA GLU A 343 -6.19 -13.08 10.14
C GLU A 343 -5.90 -12.11 11.29
N TYR A 344 -6.71 -12.13 12.35
CA TYR A 344 -6.58 -11.18 13.45
C TYR A 344 -6.25 -11.88 14.76
N ALA A 345 -5.18 -11.44 15.41
CA ALA A 345 -4.77 -11.91 16.73
C ALA A 345 -4.91 -10.80 17.78
N LYS A 346 -5.07 -11.19 19.06
CA LYS A 346 -5.08 -10.24 20.16
C LYS A 346 -3.75 -9.50 20.24
N ALA A 347 -3.82 -8.18 20.25
CA ALA A 347 -2.70 -7.27 20.35
C ALA A 347 -1.99 -7.36 21.71
N GLY A 348 -0.68 -7.60 21.71
CA GLY A 348 0.13 -7.74 22.91
C GLY A 348 1.41 -6.90 22.90
N HIS A 349 2.13 -6.85 21.77
CA HIS A 349 3.44 -6.20 21.68
C HIS A 349 3.63 -5.49 20.33
N VAL A 350 4.64 -4.62 20.23
CA VAL A 350 5.01 -3.89 19.01
C VAL A 350 6.47 -4.12 18.70
N VAL A 351 6.75 -4.74 17.55
CA VAL A 351 8.12 -4.97 17.08
C VAL A 351 8.49 -3.83 16.11
N VAL A 352 9.54 -3.09 16.46
CA VAL A 352 10.07 -1.99 15.66
C VAL A 352 11.18 -2.51 14.75
N HIS A 353 11.03 -2.20 13.47
CA HIS A 353 11.92 -2.59 12.39
C HIS A 353 12.56 -1.38 11.71
N HIS A 354 13.56 -1.62 10.88
CA HIS A 354 13.93 -0.75 9.77
C HIS A 354 13.81 -1.54 8.46
N THR A 355 13.95 -0.88 7.31
CA THR A 355 14.08 -1.61 6.03
C THR A 355 15.54 -1.94 5.69
N ALA A 356 16.50 -1.07 6.04
CA ALA A 356 17.88 -1.02 5.52
C ALA A 356 17.99 -0.35 4.13
N GLY A 357 19.23 -0.20 3.64
CA GLY A 357 19.57 0.45 2.38
C GLY A 357 19.84 1.95 2.51
N THR A 358 19.20 2.77 1.68
CA THR A 358 19.47 4.21 1.62
C THR A 358 18.55 5.05 2.50
N ASN A 359 19.10 6.17 3.00
CA ASN A 359 18.34 7.28 3.56
C ASN A 359 18.26 8.47 2.61
N SER A 360 18.75 8.36 1.37
CA SER A 360 18.83 9.49 0.41
C SER A 360 17.49 9.84 -0.24
N TYR A 361 16.52 8.91 -0.21
CA TYR A 361 15.24 9.05 -0.92
C TYR A 361 14.42 10.28 -0.52
N SER A 362 13.65 10.82 -1.46
CA SER A 362 12.74 11.97 -1.27
C SER A 362 11.35 11.54 -0.80
N ALA A 363 10.56 12.47 -0.25
CA ALA A 363 9.19 12.18 0.19
C ALA A 363 8.29 11.68 -0.96
N GLY A 364 8.54 12.13 -2.19
CA GLY A 364 7.82 11.66 -3.37
C GLY A 364 8.12 10.20 -3.75
N GLN A 365 9.24 9.65 -3.26
CA GLN A 365 9.67 8.28 -3.54
C GLN A 365 9.19 7.27 -2.49
N SER A 366 8.72 7.72 -1.31
CA SER A 366 8.25 6.82 -0.23
C SER A 366 7.21 5.81 -0.73
N ALA A 367 6.22 6.23 -1.52
CA ALA A 367 5.20 5.33 -2.05
C ALA A 367 5.76 4.33 -3.08
N SER A 368 6.78 4.71 -3.85
CA SER A 368 7.47 3.80 -4.79
C SER A 368 8.22 2.71 -4.04
N ILE A 369 8.91 3.06 -2.97
CA ILE A 369 9.58 2.11 -2.08
C ILE A 369 8.56 1.14 -1.48
N VAL A 370 7.44 1.64 -0.94
CA VAL A 370 6.38 0.79 -0.37
C VAL A 370 5.81 -0.19 -1.41
N ARG A 371 5.63 0.24 -2.67
CA ARG A 371 5.22 -0.66 -3.77
C ARG A 371 6.27 -1.70 -4.11
N GLY A 372 7.56 -1.33 -4.10
CA GLY A 372 8.66 -2.27 -4.28
C GLY A 372 8.70 -3.34 -3.19
N ILE A 373 8.59 -2.92 -1.92
CA ILE A 373 8.53 -3.83 -0.76
C ILE A 373 7.31 -4.75 -0.88
N TYR A 374 6.17 -4.22 -1.34
CA TYR A 374 4.98 -5.04 -1.55
C TYR A 374 5.20 -6.13 -2.59
N TYR A 375 5.78 -5.83 -3.75
CA TYR A 375 6.07 -6.87 -4.74
C TYR A 375 7.09 -7.87 -4.21
N TYR A 376 8.18 -7.40 -3.62
CA TYR A 376 9.22 -8.27 -3.08
C TYR A 376 8.63 -9.24 -2.04
N HIS A 377 7.92 -8.74 -1.03
CA HIS A 377 7.29 -9.60 -0.03
C HIS A 377 6.17 -10.48 -0.58
N ALA A 378 5.25 -9.93 -1.37
CA ALA A 378 4.05 -10.65 -1.78
C ALA A 378 4.32 -11.68 -2.88
N VAL A 379 5.18 -11.32 -3.84
CA VAL A 379 5.46 -12.10 -5.05
C VAL A 379 6.81 -12.80 -4.95
N THR A 380 7.91 -12.06 -4.82
CA THR A 380 9.26 -12.64 -4.82
C THR A 380 9.48 -13.59 -3.65
N LEU A 381 8.99 -13.24 -2.46
CA LEU A 381 9.09 -14.08 -1.26
C LEU A 381 7.89 -15.02 -1.07
N ASP A 382 6.89 -14.96 -1.93
CA ASP A 382 5.61 -15.70 -1.82
C ASP A 382 4.93 -15.55 -0.45
N TRP A 383 5.03 -14.40 0.21
CA TRP A 383 4.28 -14.20 1.45
C TRP A 383 2.80 -13.92 1.17
N GLY A 384 2.51 -13.31 0.03
CA GLY A 384 1.17 -12.93 -0.40
C GLY A 384 0.68 -11.55 0.08
N ASP A 385 1.45 -10.85 0.92
CA ASP A 385 1.32 -9.41 1.24
C ASP A 385 2.54 -8.90 2.06
N ILE A 386 2.69 -7.58 2.26
CA ILE A 386 3.80 -6.96 3.03
C ILE A 386 3.88 -7.49 4.46
N GLY A 387 5.06 -7.98 4.86
CA GLY A 387 5.50 -8.34 6.22
C GLY A 387 4.91 -7.50 7.37
N TYR A 388 5.20 -6.19 7.33
CA TYR A 388 4.89 -5.21 8.37
C TYR A 388 3.45 -4.71 8.33
N ASN A 389 2.88 -4.39 9.49
CA ASN A 389 1.56 -3.75 9.56
C ASN A 389 1.59 -2.32 9.07
N PHE A 390 2.64 -1.57 9.46
CA PHE A 390 2.84 -0.19 9.05
C PHE A 390 4.28 0.05 8.66
N LEU A 391 4.49 0.92 7.67
CA LEU A 391 5.80 1.47 7.31
C LEU A 391 5.76 2.97 7.59
N VAL A 392 6.84 3.52 8.13
CA VAL A 392 6.94 4.94 8.47
C VAL A 392 8.17 5.51 7.81
N ASP A 393 7.99 6.46 6.89
CA ASP A 393 9.13 7.11 6.23
C ASP A 393 9.86 8.10 7.15
N LYS A 394 11.05 8.53 6.73
CA LYS A 394 11.85 9.50 7.50
C LYS A 394 11.18 10.89 7.65
N PHE A 395 10.09 11.16 6.93
CA PHE A 395 9.31 12.39 7.01
C PHE A 395 8.13 12.26 8.00
N GLY A 396 7.91 11.06 8.55
CA GLY A 396 6.83 10.75 9.49
C GLY A 396 5.52 10.31 8.84
N THR A 397 5.49 10.11 7.51
CA THR A 397 4.33 9.56 6.79
C THR A 397 4.18 8.09 7.16
N VAL A 398 2.98 7.70 7.59
CA VAL A 398 2.67 6.30 7.90
C VAL A 398 1.94 5.68 6.70
N PHE A 399 2.37 4.52 6.25
CA PHE A 399 1.72 3.74 5.20
C PHE A 399 1.09 2.49 5.80
N GLU A 400 -0.15 2.18 5.41
CA GLU A 400 -0.73 0.87 5.67
C GLU A 400 0.06 -0.16 4.85
N GLY A 401 0.85 -0.99 5.54
CA GLY A 401 1.53 -2.14 4.97
C GLY A 401 0.52 -3.27 4.83
N ARG A 402 0.58 -4.27 5.73
CA ARG A 402 -0.34 -5.42 5.76
C ARG A 402 -1.81 -5.01 5.66
N SER A 403 -2.49 -5.57 4.68
CA SER A 403 -3.93 -5.41 4.47
C SER A 403 -4.72 -5.76 5.73
N GLY A 404 -5.72 -4.94 6.07
CA GLY A 404 -6.53 -5.14 7.25
C GLY A 404 -5.96 -4.52 8.52
N SER A 405 -4.74 -3.98 8.51
CA SER A 405 -4.13 -3.33 9.68
C SER A 405 -4.89 -2.07 10.10
N VAL A 406 -5.29 -1.21 9.14
CA VAL A 406 -6.11 -0.04 9.46
C VAL A 406 -7.50 -0.47 9.92
N ALA A 407 -8.08 -1.48 9.28
CA ALA A 407 -9.43 -1.97 9.54
C ALA A 407 -9.55 -2.97 10.70
N ALA A 408 -8.45 -3.29 11.39
CA ALA A 408 -8.42 -4.33 12.41
C ALA A 408 -9.43 -4.04 13.53
N PRO A 409 -10.18 -5.03 14.03
CA PRO A 409 -11.06 -4.87 15.19
C PRO A 409 -10.31 -4.36 16.43
N ALA A 410 -11.04 -3.70 17.33
CA ALA A 410 -10.44 -3.16 18.56
C ALA A 410 -9.77 -4.27 19.39
N GLY A 411 -8.53 -4.03 19.82
CA GLY A 411 -7.71 -4.96 20.58
C GLY A 411 -7.12 -6.13 19.79
N THR A 412 -7.21 -6.07 18.46
CA THR A 412 -6.57 -7.05 17.57
C THR A 412 -5.69 -6.38 16.52
N MET A 413 -4.81 -7.14 15.90
CA MET A 413 -4.01 -6.74 14.73
C MET A 413 -4.06 -7.82 13.66
N SER A 414 -3.95 -7.42 12.40
CA SER A 414 -3.69 -8.37 11.32
C SER A 414 -2.35 -9.05 11.57
N ILE A 415 -2.31 -10.39 11.55
CA ILE A 415 -1.09 -11.17 11.72
C ILE A 415 -0.14 -10.85 10.55
N GLY A 416 1.12 -10.60 10.89
CA GLY A 416 2.17 -10.23 9.95
C GLY A 416 3.04 -11.41 9.48
N ALA A 417 4.16 -11.03 8.86
CA ALA A 417 5.28 -11.90 8.50
C ALA A 417 6.58 -11.14 8.74
N HIS A 418 6.58 -10.21 9.70
CA HIS A 418 7.68 -9.28 9.93
C HIS A 418 8.73 -9.82 10.91
N ALA A 419 8.40 -10.82 11.71
CA ALA A 419 9.32 -11.41 12.68
C ALA A 419 8.90 -12.88 12.89
N ARG A 420 9.62 -13.80 12.25
CA ARG A 420 9.25 -15.22 12.18
C ARG A 420 8.98 -15.77 13.58
N GLY A 421 7.86 -16.47 13.74
CA GLY A 421 7.40 -17.09 14.99
C GLY A 421 7.07 -16.16 16.16
N VAL A 422 7.12 -14.84 15.98
CA VAL A 422 6.52 -13.85 16.88
C VAL A 422 5.57 -12.89 16.15
N ASN A 423 5.13 -13.26 14.94
CA ASN A 423 4.14 -12.53 14.15
C ASN A 423 2.78 -12.45 14.86
N THR A 424 2.35 -13.55 15.49
CA THR A 424 1.04 -13.63 16.14
C THR A 424 1.01 -12.80 17.43
N GLY A 425 0.06 -11.87 17.50
CA GLY A 425 -0.16 -11.03 18.68
C GLY A 425 0.76 -9.82 18.76
N THR A 426 1.56 -9.56 17.73
CA THR A 426 2.41 -8.37 17.63
C THR A 426 1.98 -7.46 16.48
N MET A 427 2.37 -6.20 16.55
CA MET A 427 2.29 -5.25 15.43
C MET A 427 3.70 -4.92 14.96
N GLY A 428 4.00 -5.16 13.69
CA GLY A 428 5.24 -4.75 13.06
C GLY A 428 5.16 -3.32 12.52
N ILE A 429 6.02 -2.43 13.00
CA ILE A 429 6.21 -1.09 12.42
C ILE A 429 7.64 -0.98 11.87
N SER A 430 7.79 -0.79 10.56
CA SER A 430 9.10 -0.59 9.93
C SER A 430 9.41 0.88 9.68
N MET A 431 10.52 1.36 10.21
CA MET A 431 11.10 2.66 9.90
C MET A 431 11.81 2.56 8.55
N MET A 432 11.28 3.17 7.49
CA MET A 432 11.90 3.08 6.17
C MET A 432 13.22 3.84 6.15
N GLY A 433 14.32 3.12 5.92
CA GLY A 433 15.68 3.65 5.96
C GLY A 433 16.64 2.71 6.69
N ASP A 434 17.91 3.12 6.75
CA ASP A 434 18.98 2.47 7.50
C ASP A 434 19.33 3.31 8.75
N TYR A 435 19.21 2.72 9.93
CA TYR A 435 19.49 3.37 11.22
C TYR A 435 20.60 2.69 12.00
N SER A 436 21.50 2.03 11.30
CA SER A 436 22.73 1.47 11.87
C SER A 436 23.65 2.57 12.38
N THR A 437 23.85 3.64 11.61
CA THR A 437 24.75 4.76 11.97
C THR A 437 24.07 6.13 12.00
N VAL A 438 22.89 6.25 11.40
CA VAL A 438 22.13 7.51 11.31
C VAL A 438 20.93 7.45 12.26
N SER A 439 20.61 8.58 12.90
CA SER A 439 19.41 8.66 13.75
C SER A 439 18.13 8.74 12.91
N PRO A 440 17.06 8.00 13.28
CA PRO A 440 15.72 8.30 12.81
C PRO A 440 15.35 9.76 13.12
N SER A 441 14.52 10.36 12.26
CA SER A 441 14.06 11.73 12.48
C SER A 441 13.04 11.81 13.61
N ASP A 442 12.90 12.98 14.22
CA ASP A 442 11.88 13.20 15.26
C ASP A 442 10.46 12.96 14.74
N ALA A 443 10.19 13.29 13.47
CA ALA A 443 8.89 13.06 12.84
C ALA A 443 8.57 11.56 12.73
N GLN A 444 9.55 10.76 12.30
CA GLN A 444 9.42 9.31 12.21
C GLN A 444 9.26 8.67 13.58
N LEU A 445 10.10 9.04 14.56
CA LEU A 445 9.97 8.56 15.96
C LEU A 445 8.62 8.94 16.58
N SER A 446 8.12 10.16 16.30
CA SER A 446 6.79 10.62 16.73
C SER A 446 5.69 9.72 16.18
N SER A 447 5.72 9.43 14.88
CA SER A 447 4.72 8.59 14.22
C SER A 447 4.75 7.14 14.72
N VAL A 448 5.94 6.54 14.81
CA VAL A 448 6.12 5.17 15.35
C VAL A 448 5.62 5.07 16.79
N GLY A 449 6.05 5.99 17.66
CA GLY A 449 5.64 5.98 19.07
C GLY A 449 4.14 6.19 19.26
N LYS A 450 3.53 7.11 18.50
CA LYS A 450 2.08 7.33 18.54
C LYS A 450 1.32 6.09 18.09
N MET A 451 1.70 5.50 16.96
CA MET A 451 1.08 4.28 16.44
C MET A 451 1.20 3.12 17.44
N ALA A 452 2.38 2.92 18.05
CA ALA A 452 2.61 1.91 19.07
C ALA A 452 1.72 2.11 20.31
N GLY A 453 1.65 3.34 20.83
CA GLY A 453 0.81 3.69 21.98
C GLY A 453 -0.67 3.46 21.71
N TRP A 454 -1.16 3.92 20.55
CA TRP A 454 -2.56 3.75 20.17
C TRP A 454 -2.94 2.28 20.07
N PHE A 455 -2.08 1.48 19.44
CA PHE A 455 -2.31 0.06 19.27
C PHE A 455 -2.46 -0.67 20.60
N LEU A 456 -1.49 -0.48 21.51
CA LEU A 456 -1.49 -1.13 22.82
C LEU A 456 -2.67 -0.65 23.69
N LYS A 457 -2.97 0.65 23.68
CA LYS A 457 -4.11 1.19 24.45
C LYS A 457 -5.45 0.71 23.92
N ARG A 458 -5.59 0.56 22.60
CA ARG A 458 -6.78 -0.05 21.97
C ARG A 458 -6.96 -1.52 22.35
N ALA A 459 -5.90 -2.20 22.78
CA ALA A 459 -5.93 -3.54 23.35
C ALA A 459 -6.24 -3.59 24.87
N GLY A 460 -6.49 -2.44 25.49
CA GLY A 460 -6.71 -2.33 26.93
C GLY A 460 -5.43 -2.40 27.76
N ILE A 461 -4.25 -2.24 27.13
CA ILE A 461 -2.96 -2.22 27.83
C ILE A 461 -2.68 -0.79 28.29
N SER A 462 -2.75 -0.57 29.61
CA SER A 462 -2.51 0.74 30.23
C SER A 462 -1.01 1.02 30.42
N ASP A 463 -0.23 0.03 30.83
CA ASP A 463 1.23 0.12 30.92
C ASP A 463 1.90 -0.29 29.60
N VAL A 464 1.92 0.64 28.65
CA VAL A 464 2.52 0.45 27.33
C VAL A 464 4.05 0.40 27.34
N THR A 465 4.67 0.73 28.47
CA THR A 465 6.14 0.71 28.65
C THR A 465 6.62 -0.48 29.47
N GLY A 466 5.68 -1.23 30.05
CA GLY A 466 5.96 -2.38 30.89
C GLY A 466 6.44 -3.59 30.12
N TRP A 467 6.62 -4.67 30.88
CA TRP A 467 7.02 -5.98 30.39
C TRP A 467 5.83 -6.93 30.40
N ALA A 468 5.83 -7.89 29.48
CA ALA A 468 4.85 -8.96 29.45
C ALA A 468 5.36 -10.18 28.68
N SER A 469 4.79 -11.34 29.04
CA SER A 469 4.97 -12.60 28.35
C SER A 469 4.57 -12.51 26.87
N LEU A 470 5.50 -12.88 26.00
CA LEU A 470 5.31 -13.07 24.56
C LEU A 470 5.53 -14.56 24.26
N HIS A 471 4.57 -15.18 23.57
CA HIS A 471 4.71 -16.56 23.11
C HIS A 471 5.58 -16.59 21.86
N VAL A 472 6.57 -17.49 21.84
CA VAL A 472 7.47 -17.69 20.71
C VAL A 472 7.14 -19.03 20.07
N TRP A 473 6.60 -18.99 18.85
CA TRP A 473 6.26 -20.20 18.10
C TRP A 473 7.53 -20.88 17.55
N THR A 474 8.43 -20.10 16.96
CA THR A 474 9.71 -20.56 16.41
C THR A 474 10.64 -19.39 16.15
N THR A 475 11.86 -19.39 16.69
CA THR A 475 12.92 -18.47 16.26
C THR A 475 14.26 -19.18 16.36
N GLU A 476 15.27 -18.62 15.72
CA GLU A 476 16.66 -19.08 15.89
C GLU A 476 17.17 -18.79 17.31
N ARG A 477 16.63 -17.76 17.96
CA ARG A 477 17.12 -17.23 19.25
C ARG A 477 16.51 -17.93 20.46
N TYR A 478 15.26 -18.36 20.37
CA TYR A 478 14.52 -18.95 21.49
C TYR A 478 13.90 -20.28 21.08
N GLN A 479 13.86 -21.21 22.04
CA GLN A 479 13.23 -22.51 21.84
C GLN A 479 11.75 -22.36 21.44
N ALA A 480 11.35 -23.09 20.41
CA ALA A 480 9.96 -23.15 19.94
C ALA A 480 8.98 -23.51 21.07
N GLY A 481 7.84 -22.80 21.12
CA GLY A 481 6.81 -22.94 22.15
C GLY A 481 7.12 -22.24 23.48
N SER A 482 8.28 -21.60 23.62
CA SER A 482 8.63 -20.87 24.84
C SER A 482 7.78 -19.62 25.04
N THR A 483 7.75 -19.12 26.27
CA THR A 483 7.10 -17.84 26.60
C THR A 483 8.12 -16.97 27.33
N ILE A 484 8.49 -15.86 26.70
CA ILE A 484 9.58 -14.99 27.17
C ILE A 484 8.99 -13.68 27.67
N SER A 485 9.45 -13.18 28.82
CA SER A 485 9.08 -11.85 29.29
C SER A 485 9.83 -10.80 28.49
N MET A 486 9.11 -9.92 27.79
CA MET A 486 9.66 -8.90 26.90
C MET A 486 9.03 -7.52 27.15
N PRO A 487 9.72 -6.42 26.80
CA PRO A 487 9.11 -5.11 26.75
C PRO A 487 7.94 -5.09 25.77
N ARG A 488 6.85 -4.38 26.08
CA ARG A 488 5.69 -4.23 25.17
C ARG A 488 6.05 -3.62 23.82
N ILE A 489 7.09 -2.80 23.77
CA ILE A 489 7.65 -2.20 22.56
C ILE A 489 9.12 -2.62 22.50
N LEU A 490 9.48 -3.44 21.52
CA LEU A 490 10.79 -4.09 21.39
C LEU A 490 11.33 -3.93 19.96
N GLY A 491 12.63 -4.11 19.76
CA GLY A 491 13.24 -4.14 18.42
C GLY A 491 13.21 -5.55 17.83
N HIS A 492 13.36 -5.67 16.50
CA HIS A 492 13.41 -6.98 15.85
C HIS A 492 14.56 -7.86 16.38
N ARG A 493 15.74 -7.28 16.62
CA ARG A 493 16.89 -7.96 17.24
C ARG A 493 16.65 -8.56 18.64
N ASP A 494 15.55 -8.21 19.31
CA ASP A 494 15.20 -8.80 20.60
C ASP A 494 14.61 -10.22 20.45
N VAL A 495 14.12 -10.56 19.24
CA VAL A 495 13.39 -11.80 18.94
C VAL A 495 14.08 -12.73 17.93
N GLY A 496 15.01 -12.22 17.11
CA GLY A 496 15.83 -13.05 16.22
C GLY A 496 17.21 -12.45 15.91
N TYR A 497 18.01 -13.15 15.10
CA TYR A 497 19.41 -12.80 14.84
C TYR A 497 19.53 -11.86 13.63
N THR A 498 19.21 -10.59 13.89
CA THR A 498 19.23 -9.54 12.87
C THR A 498 19.86 -8.26 13.38
N THR A 499 20.39 -7.45 12.47
CA THR A 499 20.78 -6.07 12.74
C THR A 499 19.59 -5.13 12.90
N CYS A 500 18.39 -5.51 12.50
CA CYS A 500 17.19 -4.67 12.57
C CYS A 500 16.80 -4.31 14.03
N PRO A 501 16.49 -3.04 14.40
CA PRO A 501 16.27 -1.86 13.56
C PRO A 501 17.49 -0.94 13.40
N GLY A 502 18.71 -1.49 13.41
CA GLY A 502 19.99 -0.76 13.39
C GLY A 502 20.39 -0.26 14.79
N ASN A 503 21.69 -0.06 15.02
CA ASN A 503 22.20 0.34 16.34
C ASN A 503 21.64 1.67 16.85
N VAL A 504 21.63 2.71 16.00
CA VAL A 504 21.07 4.01 16.40
C VAL A 504 19.55 3.90 16.53
N GLY A 505 18.86 3.22 15.62
CA GLY A 505 17.41 2.97 15.72
C GLY A 505 17.03 2.27 17.02
N TYR A 506 17.76 1.21 17.40
CA TYR A 506 17.56 0.46 18.64
C TYR A 506 17.77 1.33 19.88
N SER A 507 18.77 2.21 19.88
CA SER A 507 19.00 3.18 20.96
C SER A 507 17.80 4.12 21.19
N LYS A 508 16.93 4.31 20.19
CA LYS A 508 15.74 5.18 20.27
C LYS A 508 14.48 4.47 20.80
N LEU A 509 14.52 3.17 21.10
CA LEU A 509 13.36 2.45 21.67
C LEU A 509 12.83 3.09 22.96
N GLY A 510 13.71 3.67 23.79
CA GLY A 510 13.30 4.45 24.98
C GLY A 510 12.46 5.68 24.63
N ALA A 511 12.83 6.42 23.59
CA ALA A 511 12.09 7.58 23.11
C ALA A 511 10.72 7.17 22.52
N ILE A 512 10.68 6.10 21.73
CA ILE A 512 9.44 5.54 21.19
C ILE A 512 8.48 5.13 22.32
N ARG A 513 8.99 4.45 23.35
CA ARG A 513 8.21 4.08 24.55
C ARG A 513 7.66 5.31 25.29
N ALA A 514 8.46 6.38 25.42
CA ALA A 514 8.01 7.62 26.05
C ALA A 514 6.89 8.30 25.25
N ILE A 515 7.01 8.36 23.92
CA ILE A 515 5.98 8.91 23.03
C ILE A 515 4.70 8.05 23.09
N ALA A 516 4.84 6.73 23.07
CA ALA A 516 3.72 5.79 23.21
C ALA A 516 2.98 5.96 24.54
N LYS A 517 3.72 6.15 25.64
CA LYS A 517 3.13 6.44 26.95
C LYS A 517 2.31 7.72 26.94
N ALA A 518 2.84 8.78 26.33
CA ALA A 518 2.17 10.07 26.23
C ALA A 518 0.98 10.08 25.25
N GLN A 519 0.91 9.14 24.30
CA GLN A 519 -0.16 9.08 23.30
C GLN A 519 -1.54 8.91 23.96
N GLY A 520 -2.44 9.87 23.84
CA GLY A 520 -3.77 9.81 24.48
C GLY A 520 -3.81 10.27 25.94
N SER A 521 -2.68 10.66 26.54
CA SER A 521 -2.67 11.42 27.78
C SER A 521 -2.85 12.91 27.43
N THR A 522 -3.99 13.50 27.78
CA THR A 522 -4.13 14.96 27.75
C THR A 522 -3.13 15.59 28.72
N PRO A 523 -2.37 16.62 28.33
CA PRO A 523 -1.75 17.51 29.31
C PRO A 523 -2.86 18.07 30.20
N GLN A 524 -2.82 17.74 31.49
CA GLN A 524 -3.70 18.33 32.49
C GLN A 524 -3.21 19.75 32.73
N GLY A 525 -3.68 20.66 31.89
CA GLY A 525 -3.40 22.09 31.96
C GLY A 525 -4.25 22.79 30.92
N SER A 526 -5.17 23.64 31.37
CA SER A 526 -5.96 24.64 30.63
C SER A 526 -5.96 24.51 29.10
N SER A 527 -7.13 24.20 28.55
CA SER A 527 -7.43 24.25 27.11
C SER A 527 -6.97 25.55 26.43
N SER A 528 -5.83 25.49 25.76
CA SER A 528 -5.52 26.31 24.60
C SER A 528 -4.72 25.47 23.60
N ALA A 529 -5.33 24.38 23.12
CA ALA A 529 -4.88 23.81 21.85
C ALA A 529 -4.97 24.93 20.80
N PRO A 530 -3.88 25.27 20.09
CA PRO A 530 -3.87 26.41 19.19
C PRO A 530 -4.95 26.21 18.11
N SER A 531 -5.93 27.10 18.10
CA SER A 531 -6.92 27.18 17.03
C SER A 531 -6.27 27.94 15.87
N THR A 532 -6.36 27.44 14.65
CA THR A 532 -5.88 28.20 13.48
C THR A 532 -6.88 29.28 13.05
N VAL A 533 -8.07 29.30 13.67
CA VAL A 533 -9.13 30.29 13.42
C VAL A 533 -9.65 30.85 14.73
N SER A 534 -10.06 32.13 14.72
CA SER A 534 -10.66 32.79 15.88
C SER A 534 -11.97 32.12 16.29
N GLN A 535 -12.31 32.20 17.58
CA GLN A 535 -13.60 31.74 18.14
C GLN A 535 -14.81 32.47 17.53
N ASP A 536 -14.59 33.66 16.97
CA ASP A 536 -15.63 34.48 16.33
C ASP A 536 -15.85 34.11 14.86
N HIS A 537 -15.02 33.20 14.30
CA HIS A 537 -15.22 32.71 12.95
C HIS A 537 -16.62 32.06 12.83
N PRO A 538 -17.39 32.34 11.77
CA PRO A 538 -18.78 31.88 11.66
C PRO A 538 -18.91 30.36 11.77
N GLY A 539 -17.94 29.61 11.24
CA GLY A 539 -17.89 28.17 11.40
C GLY A 539 -17.62 27.67 12.82
N ALA A 540 -16.79 28.38 13.59
CA ALA A 540 -16.55 28.05 14.99
C ALA A 540 -17.83 28.27 15.83
N ALA A 541 -18.52 29.39 15.59
CA ALA A 541 -19.81 29.68 16.21
C ALA A 541 -20.89 28.66 15.81
N ALA A 542 -20.95 28.27 14.54
CA ALA A 542 -21.91 27.30 14.04
C ALA A 542 -21.70 25.91 14.62
N LEU A 543 -20.45 25.43 14.68
CA LEU A 543 -20.11 24.16 15.34
C LEU A 543 -20.53 24.19 16.81
N ARG A 544 -20.20 25.26 17.54
CA ARG A 544 -20.56 25.44 18.95
C ARG A 544 -22.08 25.42 19.17
N SER A 545 -22.83 26.12 18.33
CA SER A 545 -24.29 26.18 18.40
C SER A 545 -24.94 24.81 18.13
N ALA A 546 -24.40 24.07 17.17
CA ALA A 546 -24.94 22.78 16.76
C ALA A 546 -24.60 21.63 17.73
N LEU A 547 -23.68 21.81 18.69
CA LEU A 547 -23.33 20.79 19.68
C LEU A 547 -24.48 20.37 20.59
N GLY A 548 -25.43 21.27 20.89
CA GLY A 548 -26.57 20.94 21.75
C GLY A 548 -27.41 19.78 21.20
N ALA A 549 -27.64 19.75 19.88
CA ALA A 549 -28.34 18.66 19.19
C ALA A 549 -27.43 17.45 18.89
N ASN A 550 -26.12 17.58 19.07
CA ASN A 550 -25.11 16.58 18.71
C ASN A 550 -24.26 16.15 19.92
N GLY A 551 -24.80 16.22 21.14
CA GLY A 551 -24.08 15.88 22.37
C GLY A 551 -23.55 14.44 22.43
N TRP A 552 -24.06 13.55 21.58
CA TRP A 552 -23.55 12.19 21.41
C TRP A 552 -22.09 12.14 20.92
N ILE A 553 -21.56 13.23 20.35
CA ILE A 553 -20.20 13.28 19.83
C ILE A 553 -19.13 13.51 20.91
N GLY A 554 -19.54 13.90 22.11
CA GLY A 554 -18.65 14.12 23.25
C GLY A 554 -17.90 15.46 23.25
N PRO A 555 -16.97 15.66 24.20
CA PRO A 555 -16.20 16.88 24.34
C PRO A 555 -15.21 17.08 23.17
N ALA A 556 -14.85 18.33 22.91
CA ALA A 556 -13.87 18.68 21.90
C ALA A 556 -12.46 18.24 22.31
N THR A 557 -11.73 17.61 21.40
CA THR A 557 -10.34 17.16 21.58
C THR A 557 -9.34 18.07 20.84
N SER A 558 -9.83 19.02 20.04
CA SER A 558 -9.01 20.04 19.38
C SER A 558 -9.64 21.44 19.45
N GLY A 559 -8.82 22.46 19.20
CA GLY A 559 -9.31 23.76 18.75
C GLY A 559 -9.97 23.68 17.37
N VAL A 560 -10.63 24.75 16.94
CA VAL A 560 -11.21 24.82 15.59
C VAL A 560 -10.09 25.04 14.59
N GLN A 561 -10.08 24.25 13.52
CA GLN A 561 -9.05 24.26 12.49
C GLN A 561 -9.64 24.67 11.14
N ALA A 562 -8.86 25.41 10.35
CA ALA A 562 -9.21 25.76 8.98
C ALA A 562 -9.04 24.54 8.06
N SER A 563 -9.97 24.38 7.13
CA SER A 563 -9.84 23.40 6.05
C SER A 563 -9.22 24.04 4.82
N THR A 564 -8.32 23.33 4.12
CA THR A 564 -7.71 23.81 2.88
C THR A 564 -8.71 23.98 1.72
N LYS A 565 -9.88 23.30 1.78
CA LYS A 565 -11.02 23.51 0.85
C LYS A 565 -11.87 24.74 1.21
N GLY A 566 -11.48 25.49 2.26
CA GLY A 566 -12.32 26.51 2.87
C GLY A 566 -13.37 25.90 3.81
N GLY A 567 -13.79 26.66 4.82
CA GLY A 567 -14.55 26.14 5.96
C GLY A 567 -13.66 25.74 7.14
N VAL A 568 -14.25 25.09 8.14
CA VAL A 568 -13.55 24.71 9.38
C VAL A 568 -13.98 23.34 9.85
N PHE A 569 -13.16 22.73 10.70
CA PHE A 569 -13.50 21.50 11.39
C PHE A 569 -12.97 21.50 12.83
N GLN A 570 -13.57 20.68 13.68
CA GLN A 570 -13.16 20.50 15.07
C GLN A 570 -13.31 19.03 15.46
N ARG A 571 -12.28 18.47 16.10
CA ARG A 571 -12.31 17.09 16.58
C ARG A 571 -12.99 16.99 17.93
N PHE A 572 -13.74 15.92 18.11
CA PHE A 572 -14.45 15.53 19.33
C PHE A 572 -14.11 14.08 19.69
N GLU A 573 -14.45 13.66 20.91
CA GLU A 573 -14.15 12.31 21.39
C GLU A 573 -14.69 11.20 20.47
N ARG A 574 -15.89 11.39 19.89
CA ARG A 574 -16.62 10.35 19.14
C ARG A 574 -16.88 10.73 17.68
N GLY A 575 -16.20 11.75 17.18
CA GLY A 575 -16.30 12.17 15.78
C GLY A 575 -15.70 13.54 15.51
N VAL A 576 -16.07 14.13 14.37
CA VAL A 576 -15.59 15.44 13.94
C VAL A 576 -16.77 16.29 13.50
N GLY A 577 -16.78 17.55 13.94
CA GLY A 577 -17.69 18.57 13.45
C GLY A 577 -17.06 19.31 12.29
N TYR A 578 -17.78 19.41 11.18
CA TYR A 578 -17.38 20.13 9.97
C TYR A 578 -18.33 21.28 9.71
N TRP A 579 -17.80 22.36 9.15
CA TRP A 579 -18.59 23.47 8.67
C TRP A 579 -18.03 24.02 7.37
N SER A 580 -18.92 24.30 6.42
CA SER A 580 -18.64 25.17 5.29
C SER A 580 -19.80 26.15 5.08
N PRO A 581 -19.59 27.28 4.39
CA PRO A 581 -20.68 28.21 4.06
C PRO A 581 -21.85 27.53 3.32
N ALA A 582 -21.56 26.50 2.51
CA ALA A 582 -22.56 25.80 1.70
C ALA A 582 -23.34 24.72 2.47
N THR A 583 -22.73 24.11 3.50
CA THR A 583 -23.29 22.92 4.17
C THR A 583 -23.76 23.16 5.60
N GLY A 584 -23.33 24.27 6.21
CA GLY A 584 -23.56 24.54 7.63
C GLY A 584 -22.77 23.57 8.52
N ALA A 585 -23.11 23.54 9.81
CA ALA A 585 -22.44 22.67 10.78
C ALA A 585 -23.03 21.26 10.71
N GLN A 586 -22.19 20.28 10.43
CA GLN A 586 -22.55 18.87 10.35
C GLN A 586 -21.54 18.02 11.11
N PHE A 587 -22.01 16.93 11.69
CA PHE A 587 -21.19 16.05 12.52
C PHE A 587 -21.10 14.67 11.90
N VAL A 588 -19.88 14.15 11.82
CA VAL A 588 -19.59 12.82 11.29
C VAL A 588 -18.92 12.01 12.40
N GLY A 589 -19.53 10.88 12.74
CA GLY A 589 -19.01 9.94 13.73
C GLY A 589 -18.78 8.57 13.13
N GLU A 590 -18.32 7.63 13.96
CA GLU A 590 -18.10 6.26 13.53
C GLU A 590 -19.41 5.50 13.24
N PRO A 591 -19.43 4.57 12.26
CA PRO A 591 -18.30 4.13 11.42
C PRO A 591 -18.05 4.98 10.16
N VAL A 592 -18.88 6.00 9.92
CA VAL A 592 -18.86 6.80 8.67
C VAL A 592 -17.58 7.61 8.58
N LEU A 593 -17.12 8.21 9.68
CA LEU A 593 -15.90 9.02 9.72
C LEU A 593 -14.68 8.21 9.24
N SER A 594 -14.50 6.99 9.75
CA SER A 594 -13.41 6.11 9.32
C SER A 594 -13.48 5.77 7.83
N ALA A 595 -14.66 5.38 7.36
CA ALA A 595 -14.82 4.95 5.98
C ALA A 595 -14.73 6.13 4.99
N TRP A 596 -15.17 7.33 5.40
CA TRP A 596 -15.04 8.56 4.62
C TRP A 596 -13.59 9.05 4.52
N GLY A 597 -12.74 8.62 5.46
CA GLY A 597 -11.30 8.85 5.40
C GLY A 597 -10.69 8.44 4.07
N ALA A 598 -10.99 7.23 3.59
CA ALA A 598 -10.52 6.72 2.29
C ALA A 598 -10.95 7.56 1.06
N TYR A 599 -11.83 8.54 1.25
CA TYR A 599 -12.26 9.51 0.24
C TYR A 599 -11.66 10.90 0.44
N GLY A 600 -10.61 11.04 1.24
CA GLY A 600 -9.94 12.31 1.52
C GLY A 600 -10.80 13.31 2.29
N TYR A 601 -11.77 12.83 3.08
CA TYR A 601 -12.71 13.66 3.86
C TYR A 601 -13.36 14.80 3.06
N GLN A 602 -13.42 16.00 3.65
CA GLN A 602 -14.03 17.18 3.04
C GLN A 602 -13.27 17.66 1.82
N THR A 603 -11.96 17.37 1.75
CA THR A 603 -11.07 17.76 0.65
C THR A 603 -11.17 16.85 -0.57
N GLY A 604 -11.62 15.61 -0.41
CA GLY A 604 -11.74 14.67 -1.53
C GLY A 604 -13.12 14.62 -2.18
N SER A 605 -13.36 13.55 -2.96
CA SER A 605 -14.47 13.47 -3.92
C SER A 605 -15.86 13.51 -3.27
N MET A 606 -15.98 13.05 -2.03
CA MET A 606 -17.24 13.08 -1.29
C MET A 606 -17.56 14.50 -0.76
N GLY A 607 -16.56 15.35 -0.54
CA GLY A 607 -16.76 16.72 -0.06
C GLY A 607 -17.44 16.83 1.30
N TYR A 608 -17.85 18.05 1.71
CA TYR A 608 -18.40 18.28 3.04
C TYR A 608 -19.69 17.46 3.30
N PRO A 609 -19.92 16.98 4.53
CA PRO A 609 -21.21 16.42 4.93
C PRO A 609 -22.31 17.48 4.75
N ARG A 610 -23.48 17.06 4.27
CA ARG A 610 -24.69 17.87 4.12
C ARG A 610 -25.79 17.49 5.11
N SER A 611 -25.65 16.35 5.77
CA SER A 611 -26.56 15.89 6.82
C SER A 611 -25.80 15.23 7.95
N GLY A 612 -26.44 15.09 9.11
CA GLY A 612 -26.08 14.06 10.09
C GLY A 612 -26.48 12.66 9.61
N GLY A 613 -26.23 11.64 10.45
CA GLY A 613 -26.67 10.27 10.19
C GLY A 613 -28.19 10.12 10.33
N VAL A 614 -28.86 9.67 9.28
CA VAL A 614 -30.32 9.48 9.20
C VAL A 614 -30.65 8.00 9.13
N VAL A 615 -31.71 7.57 9.81
CA VAL A 615 -32.21 6.18 9.75
C VAL A 615 -33.01 5.98 8.46
N GLY A 616 -32.68 4.92 7.71
CA GLY A 616 -33.30 4.51 6.45
C GLY A 616 -34.12 3.22 6.57
N VAL A 617 -34.50 2.67 5.41
CA VAL A 617 -35.35 1.47 5.30
C VAL A 617 -34.68 0.26 5.95
N GLY A 618 -35.47 -0.54 6.68
CA GLY A 618 -35.02 -1.81 7.27
C GLY A 618 -33.89 -1.65 8.30
N GLY A 619 -33.85 -0.52 9.01
CA GLY A 619 -32.83 -0.23 10.02
C GLY A 619 -31.46 0.15 9.44
N SER A 620 -31.37 0.39 8.13
CA SER A 620 -30.18 1.02 7.53
C SER A 620 -30.01 2.45 8.05
N ARG A 621 -28.84 3.01 7.83
CA ARG A 621 -28.52 4.41 8.09
C ARG A 621 -27.82 4.98 6.88
N HIS A 622 -27.99 6.28 6.66
CA HIS A 622 -27.28 7.00 5.62
C HIS A 622 -26.87 8.40 6.06
N GLN A 623 -25.82 8.91 5.44
CA GLN A 623 -25.35 10.28 5.63
C GLN A 623 -25.00 10.88 4.28
N ILE A 624 -25.49 12.08 4.01
CA ILE A 624 -25.36 12.75 2.72
C ILE A 624 -24.12 13.65 2.76
N PHE A 625 -23.36 13.64 1.67
CA PHE A 625 -22.21 14.50 1.44
C PHE A 625 -22.41 15.28 0.13
N GLU A 626 -21.54 16.25 -0.16
CA GLU A 626 -21.58 17.01 -1.40
C GLU A 626 -21.51 16.13 -2.66
N GLY A 627 -20.66 15.10 -2.63
CA GLY A 627 -20.36 14.24 -3.78
C GLY A 627 -21.11 12.90 -3.81
N GLY A 628 -21.87 12.56 -2.76
CA GLY A 628 -22.55 11.27 -2.69
C GLY A 628 -23.16 10.95 -1.34
N ILE A 629 -23.41 9.66 -1.09
CA ILE A 629 -24.09 9.20 0.12
C ILE A 629 -23.35 8.00 0.71
N ALA A 630 -23.14 8.02 2.02
CA ALA A 630 -22.71 6.86 2.79
C ALA A 630 -23.93 6.07 3.26
N TYR A 631 -23.96 4.75 3.05
CA TYR A 631 -24.97 3.83 3.58
C TYR A 631 -24.32 2.79 4.48
N TRP A 632 -25.00 2.41 5.57
CA TRP A 632 -24.56 1.30 6.42
C TRP A 632 -25.73 0.68 7.18
N ARG A 633 -25.48 -0.46 7.80
CA ARG A 633 -26.34 -1.03 8.85
C ARG A 633 -25.58 -1.00 10.17
N PRO A 634 -26.25 -0.92 11.34
CA PRO A 634 -25.58 -1.07 12.63
C PRO A 634 -24.71 -2.34 12.66
N GLY A 635 -23.43 -2.20 13.01
CA GLY A 635 -22.44 -3.30 13.00
C GLY A 635 -21.94 -3.75 11.62
N GLY A 636 -22.45 -3.16 10.54
CA GLY A 636 -22.05 -3.47 9.16
C GLY A 636 -21.02 -2.48 8.59
N ARG A 637 -20.51 -2.80 7.39
CA ARG A 637 -19.61 -1.93 6.64
C ARG A 637 -20.33 -0.70 6.10
N VAL A 638 -19.61 0.42 5.99
CA VAL A 638 -20.08 1.63 5.31
C VAL A 638 -19.75 1.50 3.83
N SER A 639 -20.74 1.76 2.97
CA SER A 639 -20.60 1.78 1.51
C SER A 639 -20.93 3.17 1.00
N PHE A 640 -19.99 3.79 0.28
CA PHE A 640 -20.18 5.07 -0.39
C PHE A 640 -20.66 4.85 -1.81
N ILE A 641 -21.66 5.61 -2.21
CA ILE A 641 -22.20 5.62 -3.56
C ILE A 641 -22.24 7.06 -4.07
N HIS A 642 -21.71 7.29 -5.27
CA HIS A 642 -21.54 8.61 -5.86
C HIS A 642 -21.70 8.59 -7.39
N GLY A 643 -21.60 9.77 -8.00
CA GLY A 643 -21.52 9.92 -9.46
C GLY A 643 -22.67 9.27 -10.25
N SER A 644 -22.29 8.61 -11.35
CA SER A 644 -23.26 8.05 -12.31
C SER A 644 -23.98 6.82 -11.78
N ILE A 645 -23.31 5.97 -10.98
CA ILE A 645 -23.95 4.80 -10.38
C ILE A 645 -25.01 5.25 -9.36
N LEU A 646 -24.70 6.25 -8.53
CA LEU A 646 -25.69 6.88 -7.64
C LEU A 646 -26.91 7.38 -8.42
N SER A 647 -26.67 8.11 -9.50
CA SER A 647 -27.75 8.71 -10.31
C SER A 647 -28.66 7.64 -10.94
N ALA A 648 -28.08 6.56 -11.48
CA ALA A 648 -28.85 5.47 -12.07
C ALA A 648 -29.59 4.63 -11.00
N TRP A 649 -28.98 4.42 -9.83
CA TRP A 649 -29.59 3.70 -8.72
C TRP A 649 -30.75 4.50 -8.11
N ALA A 650 -30.57 5.82 -7.97
CA ALA A 650 -31.63 6.74 -7.58
C ALA A 650 -32.83 6.68 -8.53
N ALA A 651 -32.57 6.71 -9.85
CA ALA A 651 -33.60 6.55 -10.88
C ALA A 651 -34.31 5.19 -10.82
N SER A 652 -33.64 4.17 -10.28
CA SER A 652 -34.19 2.81 -10.10
C SER A 652 -34.99 2.64 -8.81
N GLY A 653 -35.12 3.69 -7.98
CA GLY A 653 -35.88 3.67 -6.74
C GLY A 653 -35.05 3.47 -5.47
N TRP A 654 -33.74 3.78 -5.52
CA TRP A 654 -32.86 3.77 -4.36
C TRP A 654 -32.82 2.40 -3.65
N GLU A 655 -32.81 2.38 -2.32
CA GLU A 655 -32.79 1.16 -1.50
C GLU A 655 -34.05 0.29 -1.64
N ARG A 656 -35.12 0.81 -2.26
CA ARG A 656 -36.34 0.06 -2.59
C ARG A 656 -36.26 -0.64 -3.95
N SER A 657 -35.21 -0.37 -4.73
CA SER A 657 -34.97 -1.07 -5.99
C SER A 657 -34.70 -2.56 -5.76
N TRP A 658 -34.84 -3.35 -6.81
CA TRP A 658 -34.53 -4.78 -6.77
C TRP A 658 -33.06 -5.07 -6.43
N LEU A 659 -32.16 -4.10 -6.58
CA LEU A 659 -30.74 -4.22 -6.20
C LEU A 659 -30.54 -4.19 -4.68
N GLY A 660 -31.42 -3.50 -3.95
CA GLY A 660 -31.24 -3.21 -2.53
C GLY A 660 -30.15 -2.17 -2.27
N LEU A 661 -29.51 -2.27 -1.10
CA LEU A 661 -28.45 -1.35 -0.66
C LEU A 661 -27.09 -1.65 -1.33
N PRO A 662 -26.23 -0.63 -1.49
CA PRO A 662 -24.83 -0.87 -1.82
C PRO A 662 -24.14 -1.66 -0.69
N THR A 663 -23.26 -2.56 -1.05
CA THR A 663 -22.51 -3.44 -0.12
C THR A 663 -20.99 -3.31 -0.28
N SER A 664 -20.54 -2.57 -1.29
CA SER A 664 -19.15 -2.18 -1.50
C SER A 664 -19.06 -0.71 -1.87
N ASN A 665 -17.85 -0.16 -1.84
CA ASN A 665 -17.50 1.06 -2.56
C ASN A 665 -17.36 0.77 -4.06
N GLU A 666 -17.32 1.82 -4.88
CA GLU A 666 -16.94 1.71 -6.30
C GLU A 666 -15.50 1.19 -6.44
N THR A 667 -15.29 0.22 -7.32
CA THR A 667 -13.99 -0.39 -7.63
C THR A 667 -13.63 -0.09 -9.08
N ALA A 668 -12.42 0.40 -9.33
CA ALA A 668 -11.94 0.63 -10.68
C ALA A 668 -11.74 -0.68 -11.44
N SER A 669 -12.08 -0.68 -12.72
CA SER A 669 -11.84 -1.80 -13.63
C SER A 669 -10.56 -1.56 -14.43
N THR A 670 -9.79 -2.62 -14.68
CA THR A 670 -8.57 -2.55 -15.51
C THR A 670 -8.85 -2.17 -16.97
N LYS A 671 -10.08 -2.37 -17.44
CA LYS A 671 -10.55 -1.90 -18.77
C LYS A 671 -10.96 -0.40 -18.77
N GLY A 672 -10.82 0.30 -17.65
CA GLY A 672 -11.37 1.63 -17.43
C GLY A 672 -12.85 1.60 -17.07
N GLY A 673 -13.32 2.59 -16.30
CA GLY A 673 -14.64 2.58 -15.67
C GLY A 673 -14.62 1.98 -14.26
N VAL A 674 -15.79 1.83 -13.65
CA VAL A 674 -15.95 1.37 -12.26
C VAL A 674 -17.10 0.38 -12.10
N PHE A 675 -17.11 -0.38 -11.02
CA PHE A 675 -18.25 -1.20 -10.63
C PHE A 675 -18.47 -1.20 -9.12
N GLN A 676 -19.71 -1.44 -8.69
CA GLN A 676 -20.13 -1.42 -7.29
C GLN A 676 -21.11 -2.54 -7.00
N ARG A 677 -20.89 -3.28 -5.91
CA ARG A 677 -21.77 -4.36 -5.48
C ARG A 677 -22.96 -3.82 -4.68
N PHE A 678 -24.12 -4.43 -4.91
CA PHE A 678 -25.37 -4.25 -4.19
C PHE A 678 -25.82 -5.59 -3.61
N GLU A 679 -26.78 -5.57 -2.69
CA GLU A 679 -27.31 -6.79 -2.05
C GLU A 679 -27.73 -7.88 -3.07
N ARG A 680 -28.22 -7.49 -4.26
CA ARG A 680 -28.77 -8.43 -5.26
C ARG A 680 -28.24 -8.23 -6.68
N GLY A 681 -27.12 -7.52 -6.85
CA GLY A 681 -26.53 -7.30 -8.16
C GLY A 681 -25.31 -6.38 -8.11
N VAL A 682 -24.86 -5.94 -9.28
CA VAL A 682 -23.68 -5.07 -9.43
C VAL A 682 -23.99 -3.96 -10.42
N GLY A 683 -23.70 -2.72 -10.03
CA GLY A 683 -23.68 -1.57 -10.93
C GLY A 683 -22.34 -1.45 -11.61
N TYR A 684 -22.32 -1.28 -12.93
CA TYR A 684 -21.14 -1.04 -13.74
C TYR A 684 -21.28 0.32 -14.40
N TRP A 685 -20.18 1.04 -14.52
CA TRP A 685 -20.10 2.28 -15.28
C TRP A 685 -18.85 2.29 -16.16
N SER A 686 -19.01 2.73 -17.40
CA SER A 686 -17.90 3.14 -18.27
C SER A 686 -18.26 4.42 -19.02
N PRO A 687 -17.27 5.20 -19.51
CA PRO A 687 -17.53 6.38 -20.32
C PRO A 687 -18.41 6.08 -21.56
N ALA A 688 -18.29 4.88 -22.13
CA ALA A 688 -19.01 4.49 -23.34
C ALA A 688 -20.45 4.00 -23.08
N THR A 689 -20.74 3.46 -21.89
CA THR A 689 -22.01 2.76 -21.61
C THR A 689 -22.88 3.44 -20.56
N GLY A 690 -22.32 4.38 -19.80
CA GLY A 690 -22.98 4.94 -18.62
C GLY A 690 -23.16 3.88 -17.53
N ALA A 691 -24.00 4.17 -16.54
CA ALA A 691 -24.24 3.26 -15.42
C ALA A 691 -25.33 2.25 -15.76
N GLN A 692 -25.03 0.96 -15.66
CA GLN A 692 -25.93 -0.17 -15.94
C GLN A 692 -25.83 -1.20 -14.81
N PHE A 693 -26.92 -1.94 -14.57
CA PHE A 693 -26.99 -2.91 -13.49
C PHE A 693 -27.13 -4.33 -14.02
N VAL A 694 -26.33 -5.25 -13.47
CA VAL A 694 -26.35 -6.68 -13.80
C VAL A 694 -26.70 -7.45 -12.53
N GLY A 695 -27.69 -8.33 -12.62
CA GLY A 695 -28.13 -9.20 -11.52
C GLY A 695 -28.09 -10.66 -11.91
N GLU A 696 -28.45 -11.54 -10.97
CA GLU A 696 -28.59 -12.96 -11.27
C GLU A 696 -29.81 -13.25 -12.17
N PRO A 697 -29.75 -14.27 -13.05
CA PRO A 697 -28.65 -15.24 -13.23
C PRO A 697 -27.52 -14.76 -14.17
N VAL A 698 -27.65 -13.57 -14.77
CA VAL A 698 -26.72 -13.08 -15.80
C VAL A 698 -25.34 -12.83 -15.23
N LEU A 699 -25.26 -12.27 -14.02
CA LEU A 699 -23.99 -11.96 -13.36
C LEU A 699 -23.10 -13.20 -13.21
N SER A 700 -23.62 -14.29 -12.63
CA SER A 700 -22.87 -15.54 -12.47
C SER A 700 -22.43 -16.13 -13.81
N ALA A 701 -23.30 -16.13 -14.82
CA ALA A 701 -22.97 -16.69 -16.13
C ALA A 701 -21.94 -15.84 -16.88
N TRP A 702 -21.98 -14.51 -16.73
CA TRP A 702 -21.03 -13.58 -17.34
C TRP A 702 -19.62 -13.71 -16.75
N GLY A 703 -19.49 -14.17 -15.51
CA GLY A 703 -18.19 -14.44 -14.89
C GLY A 703 -17.34 -15.45 -15.66
N ALA A 704 -17.97 -16.44 -16.30
CA ALA A 704 -17.27 -17.40 -17.17
C ALA A 704 -16.69 -16.77 -18.44
N TYR A 705 -17.12 -15.55 -18.78
CA TYR A 705 -16.63 -14.75 -19.91
C TYR A 705 -15.71 -13.62 -19.46
N GLY A 706 -15.18 -13.67 -18.23
CA GLY A 706 -14.27 -12.65 -17.71
C GLY A 706 -14.95 -11.31 -17.42
N TYR A 707 -16.26 -11.27 -17.17
CA TYR A 707 -17.00 -10.05 -16.89
C TYR A 707 -16.73 -8.92 -17.93
N GLN A 708 -16.53 -7.69 -17.46
CA GLN A 708 -16.31 -6.52 -18.31
C GLN A 708 -14.97 -6.52 -19.03
N THR A 709 -13.97 -7.27 -18.52
CA THR A 709 -12.64 -7.35 -19.12
C THR A 709 -12.56 -8.39 -20.23
N GLY A 710 -13.49 -9.35 -20.27
CA GLY A 710 -13.54 -10.35 -21.34
C GLY A 710 -14.41 -9.96 -22.53
N SER A 711 -14.74 -10.96 -23.36
CA SER A 711 -15.27 -10.77 -24.73
C SER A 711 -16.63 -10.07 -24.80
N MET A 712 -17.41 -10.13 -23.72
CA MET A 712 -18.72 -9.47 -23.68
C MET A 712 -18.60 -7.97 -23.40
N GLY A 713 -17.54 -7.50 -22.73
CA GLY A 713 -17.38 -6.09 -22.38
C GLY A 713 -18.47 -5.53 -21.46
N TYR A 714 -18.55 -4.21 -21.31
CA TYR A 714 -19.49 -3.56 -20.40
C TYR A 714 -20.97 -3.77 -20.80
N PRO A 715 -21.89 -3.87 -19.82
CA PRO A 715 -23.32 -3.83 -20.11
C PRO A 715 -23.72 -2.47 -20.73
N ARG A 716 -24.60 -2.49 -21.73
CA ARG A 716 -25.19 -1.31 -22.39
C ARG A 716 -26.66 -1.10 -22.04
N SER A 717 -27.29 -2.08 -21.41
CA SER A 717 -28.69 -1.99 -20.96
C SER A 717 -28.85 -2.68 -19.61
N GLY A 718 -29.95 -2.38 -18.91
CA GLY A 718 -30.50 -3.28 -17.90
C GLY A 718 -31.14 -4.53 -18.52
N GLY A 719 -31.65 -5.43 -17.68
CA GLY A 719 -32.41 -6.60 -18.13
C GLY A 719 -33.79 -6.21 -18.69
N VAL A 720 -34.03 -6.52 -19.96
CA VAL A 720 -35.28 -6.22 -20.70
C VAL A 720 -36.08 -7.49 -20.90
N VAL A 721 -37.40 -7.42 -20.79
CA VAL A 721 -38.30 -8.55 -21.11
C VAL A 721 -38.47 -8.63 -22.63
N GLY A 722 -38.19 -9.81 -23.19
CA GLY A 722 -38.32 -10.13 -24.61
C GLY A 722 -39.50 -11.05 -24.91
N VAL A 723 -39.49 -11.59 -26.13
CA VAL A 723 -40.57 -12.44 -26.66
C VAL A 723 -40.77 -13.70 -25.81
N GLY A 724 -42.02 -14.08 -25.59
CA GLY A 724 -42.39 -15.32 -24.90
C GLY A 724 -41.92 -15.40 -23.45
N GLY A 725 -41.75 -14.26 -22.76
CA GLY A 725 -41.29 -14.21 -21.37
C GLY A 725 -39.78 -14.42 -21.20
N SER A 726 -39.03 -14.45 -22.30
CA SER A 726 -37.57 -14.36 -22.25
C SER A 726 -37.13 -13.01 -21.69
N ARG A 727 -35.85 -12.93 -21.30
CA ARG A 727 -35.19 -11.70 -20.91
C ARG A 727 -33.87 -11.61 -21.65
N HIS A 728 -33.44 -10.39 -21.92
CA HIS A 728 -32.15 -10.14 -22.50
C HIS A 728 -31.47 -8.92 -21.91
N GLN A 729 -30.14 -8.91 -21.97
CA GLN A 729 -29.32 -7.79 -21.56
C GLN A 729 -28.20 -7.59 -22.59
N ILE A 730 -28.04 -6.36 -23.05
CA ILE A 730 -27.09 -5.99 -24.10
C ILE A 730 -25.76 -5.63 -23.44
N PHE A 731 -24.67 -6.09 -24.04
CA PHE A 731 -23.29 -5.78 -23.69
C PHE A 731 -22.56 -5.22 -24.92
N GLU A 732 -21.36 -4.65 -24.73
CA GLU A 732 -20.53 -4.14 -25.83
C GLU A 732 -20.25 -5.18 -26.92
N GLY A 733 -19.93 -6.41 -26.51
CA GLY A 733 -19.53 -7.49 -27.41
C GLY A 733 -20.66 -8.43 -27.82
N GLY A 734 -21.85 -8.30 -27.23
CA GLY A 734 -22.97 -9.19 -27.56
C GLY A 734 -24.17 -9.07 -26.65
N ILE A 735 -24.99 -10.12 -26.60
CA ILE A 735 -26.26 -10.13 -25.85
C ILE A 735 -26.34 -11.38 -24.98
N ALA A 736 -26.77 -11.22 -23.74
CA ALA A 736 -27.18 -12.32 -22.87
C ALA A 736 -28.67 -12.54 -22.99
N TYR A 737 -29.11 -13.79 -23.21
CA TYR A 737 -30.51 -14.19 -23.23
C TYR A 737 -30.79 -15.25 -22.17
N TRP A 738 -31.95 -15.18 -21.52
CA TRP A 738 -32.39 -16.21 -20.58
C TRP A 738 -33.91 -16.25 -20.45
N ARG A 739 -34.43 -17.32 -19.86
CA ARG A 739 -35.81 -17.40 -19.37
C ARG A 739 -35.80 -17.48 -17.84
N PRO A 740 -36.86 -17.05 -17.14
CA PRO A 740 -36.98 -17.25 -15.70
C PRO A 740 -36.75 -18.74 -15.34
N GLY A 741 -35.81 -19.01 -14.44
CA GLY A 741 -35.41 -20.38 -14.04
C GLY A 741 -34.54 -21.15 -15.05
N GLY A 742 -34.25 -20.56 -16.21
CA GLY A 742 -33.41 -21.16 -17.26
C GLY A 742 -31.94 -20.75 -17.21
N ARG A 743 -31.12 -21.40 -18.05
CA ARG A 743 -29.72 -21.02 -18.26
C ARG A 743 -29.60 -19.72 -19.05
N VAL A 744 -28.51 -18.99 -18.81
CA VAL A 744 -28.14 -17.79 -19.58
C VAL A 744 -27.28 -18.22 -20.76
N SER A 745 -27.64 -17.77 -21.95
CA SER A 745 -26.91 -17.99 -23.20
C SER A 745 -26.35 -16.66 -23.71
N PHE A 746 -25.03 -16.57 -23.84
CA PHE A 746 -24.38 -15.41 -24.45
C PHE A 746 -24.18 -15.62 -25.95
N ILE A 747 -24.53 -14.61 -26.74
CA ILE A 747 -24.34 -14.60 -28.19
C ILE A 747 -23.52 -13.38 -28.59
N HIS A 748 -22.41 -13.59 -29.29
CA HIS A 748 -21.43 -12.56 -29.65
C HIS A 748 -20.71 -12.87 -30.98
N GLY A 749 -19.97 -11.89 -31.50
CA GLY A 749 -19.11 -12.05 -32.68
C GLY A 749 -19.85 -12.47 -33.96
N SER A 750 -19.24 -13.35 -34.75
CA SER A 750 -19.76 -13.76 -36.06
C SER A 750 -21.11 -14.48 -35.98
N ILE A 751 -21.36 -15.24 -34.90
CA ILE A 751 -22.65 -15.91 -34.67
C ILE A 751 -23.76 -14.90 -34.41
N LEU A 752 -23.48 -13.85 -33.63
CA LEU A 752 -24.44 -12.76 -33.41
C LEU A 752 -24.84 -12.08 -34.72
N ASN A 753 -23.86 -11.79 -35.58
CA ASN A 753 -24.12 -11.16 -36.88
C ASN A 753 -24.97 -12.07 -37.79
N ALA A 754 -24.67 -13.36 -37.83
CA ALA A 754 -25.44 -14.34 -38.59
C ALA A 754 -26.89 -14.49 -38.07
N TRP A 755 -27.06 -14.53 -36.75
CA TRP A 755 -28.37 -14.62 -36.12
C TRP A 755 -29.20 -13.35 -36.32
N ALA A 756 -28.57 -12.18 -36.19
CA ALA A 756 -29.18 -10.89 -36.48
C ALA A 756 -29.69 -10.80 -37.92
N ALA A 757 -28.87 -11.19 -38.90
CA ALA A 757 -29.25 -11.25 -40.31
C ALA A 757 -30.40 -12.23 -40.59
N SER A 758 -30.62 -13.20 -39.69
CA SER A 758 -31.67 -14.21 -39.80
C SER A 758 -32.99 -13.81 -39.13
N GLY A 759 -33.07 -12.60 -38.57
CA GLY A 759 -34.27 -12.09 -37.90
C GLY A 759 -34.32 -12.36 -36.40
N TRP A 760 -33.16 -12.52 -35.74
CA TRP A 760 -33.07 -12.60 -34.27
C TRP A 760 -33.93 -13.73 -33.67
N GLU A 761 -34.66 -13.47 -32.58
CA GLU A 761 -35.55 -14.43 -31.92
C GLU A 761 -36.71 -14.91 -32.82
N HIS A 762 -37.02 -14.18 -33.89
CA HIS A 762 -38.03 -14.56 -34.88
C HIS A 762 -37.46 -15.46 -36.00
N SER A 763 -36.15 -15.72 -36.00
CA SER A 763 -35.52 -16.62 -36.95
C SER A 763 -36.07 -18.06 -36.84
N LYS A 764 -35.75 -18.88 -37.84
CA LYS A 764 -36.13 -20.30 -37.84
C LYS A 764 -35.52 -21.10 -36.69
N VAL A 765 -34.37 -20.66 -36.17
CA VAL A 765 -33.65 -21.34 -35.09
C VAL A 765 -34.09 -20.89 -33.69
N GLY A 766 -34.71 -19.71 -33.55
CA GLY A 766 -35.24 -19.21 -32.28
C GLY A 766 -34.18 -18.61 -31.36
N LEU A 767 -34.35 -18.75 -30.04
CA LEU A 767 -33.43 -18.20 -29.03
C LEU A 767 -32.19 -19.09 -28.81
N PRO A 768 -31.05 -18.50 -28.42
CA PRO A 768 -29.84 -19.27 -28.11
C PRO A 768 -30.01 -20.08 -26.82
N THR A 769 -29.60 -21.34 -26.84
CA THR A 769 -29.75 -22.29 -25.71
C THR A 769 -28.41 -22.79 -25.15
N GLY A 770 -27.33 -22.66 -25.91
CA GLY A 770 -25.99 -23.09 -25.51
C GLY A 770 -24.92 -22.03 -25.76
N ARG A 771 -23.70 -22.31 -25.30
CA ARG A 771 -22.53 -21.45 -25.55
C ARG A 771 -22.03 -21.62 -26.99
N ALA A 772 -21.40 -20.58 -27.55
CA ALA A 772 -20.61 -20.73 -28.76
C ALA A 772 -19.36 -21.59 -28.49
N VAL A 773 -19.06 -22.51 -29.39
CA VAL A 773 -17.91 -23.42 -29.32
C VAL A 773 -17.05 -23.24 -30.58
N ARG A 774 -15.76 -23.02 -30.39
CA ARG A 774 -14.78 -23.04 -31.48
C ARG A 774 -14.37 -24.48 -31.75
N GLN A 775 -14.60 -24.94 -32.98
CA GLN A 775 -14.17 -26.25 -33.46
C GLN A 775 -12.67 -26.24 -33.82
N ALA A 776 -12.08 -27.42 -34.01
CA ALA A 776 -10.66 -27.58 -34.34
C ALA A 776 -10.29 -26.88 -35.67
N ASP A 777 -11.20 -26.86 -36.63
CA ASP A 777 -11.06 -26.15 -37.92
C ASP A 777 -11.24 -24.63 -37.82
N GLY A 778 -11.49 -24.11 -36.61
CA GLY A 778 -11.76 -22.70 -36.34
C GLY A 778 -13.20 -22.26 -36.56
N THR A 779 -14.10 -23.15 -36.99
CA THR A 779 -15.54 -22.85 -37.15
C THR A 779 -16.17 -22.59 -35.78
N MET A 780 -16.89 -21.47 -35.65
CA MET A 780 -17.70 -21.19 -34.47
C MET A 780 -19.09 -21.80 -34.63
N THR A 781 -19.59 -22.52 -33.63
CA THR A 781 -20.94 -23.11 -33.66
C THR A 781 -21.70 -22.83 -32.36
N GLN A 782 -22.99 -22.51 -32.46
CA GLN A 782 -23.86 -22.30 -31.30
C GLN A 782 -25.25 -22.92 -31.52
N THR A 783 -25.82 -23.46 -30.46
CA THR A 783 -27.14 -24.10 -30.46
C THR A 783 -28.26 -23.13 -30.06
N PHE A 784 -29.42 -23.34 -30.67
CA PHE A 784 -30.64 -22.57 -30.50
C PHE A 784 -31.83 -23.52 -30.29
N GLU A 785 -32.97 -23.00 -29.83
CA GLU A 785 -34.17 -23.77 -29.50
C GLU A 785 -34.62 -24.74 -30.61
N ARG A 786 -34.47 -24.35 -31.88
CA ARG A 786 -34.95 -25.10 -33.06
C ARG A 786 -33.86 -25.41 -34.08
N GLY A 787 -32.58 -25.30 -33.70
CA GLY A 787 -31.49 -25.51 -34.66
C GLY A 787 -30.12 -25.02 -34.20
N GLY A 788 -29.22 -24.78 -35.15
CA GLY A 788 -27.85 -24.34 -34.88
C GLY A 788 -27.33 -23.37 -35.93
N ILE A 789 -26.45 -22.47 -35.51
CA ILE A 789 -25.70 -21.59 -36.42
C ILE A 789 -24.22 -21.96 -36.33
N SER A 790 -23.59 -22.15 -37.48
CA SER A 790 -22.15 -22.33 -37.61
C SER A 790 -21.57 -21.26 -38.54
N VAL A 791 -20.43 -20.67 -38.19
CA VAL A 791 -19.70 -19.71 -39.02
C VAL A 791 -18.25 -20.14 -39.16
N ALA A 792 -17.85 -20.49 -40.38
CA ALA A 792 -16.48 -20.91 -40.69
C ALA A 792 -15.50 -19.71 -40.69
N PRO A 793 -14.17 -19.93 -40.57
CA PRO A 793 -13.18 -18.84 -40.59
C PRO A 793 -13.22 -17.95 -41.83
N ASN A 794 -13.66 -18.50 -42.97
CA ASN A 794 -13.86 -17.76 -44.23
C ASN A 794 -15.17 -16.95 -44.28
N GLY A 795 -15.91 -16.87 -43.18
CA GLY A 795 -17.17 -16.14 -43.06
C GLY A 795 -18.40 -16.88 -43.57
N LYS A 796 -18.28 -18.12 -44.09
CA LYS A 796 -19.42 -18.90 -44.56
C LYS A 796 -20.34 -19.28 -43.39
N VAL A 797 -21.59 -18.84 -43.47
CA VAL A 797 -22.64 -19.12 -42.47
C VAL A 797 -23.45 -20.34 -42.90
N ALA A 798 -23.67 -21.27 -41.97
CA ALA A 798 -24.61 -22.37 -42.10
C ALA A 798 -25.63 -22.31 -40.98
N ILE A 799 -26.92 -22.33 -41.33
CA ILE A 799 -28.04 -22.34 -40.39
C ILE A 799 -28.78 -23.64 -40.63
N ARG A 800 -28.89 -24.48 -39.60
CA ARG A 800 -29.56 -25.77 -39.64
C ARG A 800 -30.78 -25.77 -38.77
#